data_AF-A0A0C2H3F2-F1
#
_entry.id   AF-A0A0C2H3F2-F1
#
_cell.length_a   1.000
_cell.length_b   1.000
_cell.length_c   1.000
_cell.angle_alpha   90.00
_cell.angle_beta   90.00
_cell.angle_gamma   90.00
#
_symmetry.space_group_name_H-M   'P 1'
#
loop_
_entity.id
_entity.type
_entity.pdbx_description
1 polymer ?
#
loop_
_entity_poly.entity_id
_entity_poly.type
_entity_poly.pdbx_seq_one_letter_code
_entity_poly.pdbx_strand_id
1 'polypeptide(L)'
;MLSRGSVAILKLCFLSLATAAPEWELINSLPNLVEPMRSEQYAGYLNISPYASIIYLDAPAGVGFSVRLDGLWNYTDAEVATDNHIAIKTWFKKFPERQGNDFYVAGESYGGTYVPMLSALLVDDEEFPNFKGMLIGNGCVDDVLNQNSLAEFNYNHGIIDETYYRKIIAKCCNNDPDNCDFYTMTRNQSGYCYMEAMYVTAVNMFIGLDPYFLYYSCYLNPGDAPIPTQMAATILRTHLRRINSDTKAQPACARYNDSTVYLQRQDVRDALHILSVVPPYQSCNDKISQDYDQGASHIVSQLENVRKVTEANKTALLFYGDTDSVCNAVHGAQFAARLGLEQIAPLRPYVDDEQLPPTIGLLTQYEGLDFLTIRGAGHFPASSNEKPKETLQIFKNFINKTEYDTPISHDVPYEAPVTPSAPIPENWDADPFLIKNLPNLDEPMKSKQYTGYLNVSETKKLFYWYVKYIESESDPDNDPVVLWLNGGPGCSSLEGLFMEMGPFRARNFGASIERNKWTWNRVANIIYLDAPAGVGFSVDLNGTLAYTDDEVADDNHVAISEWFKKFPHRRSNKFYVAGESYGGTYVPMLSARIVDDAKNFPQFKGMLIGNGCMDDRLQYNSLIGYNYDHGFIDENQYRLAVDFCCPDNSTSGCDFYEMSQDNETICYNESLALYNANGDTNLDPFFLYYTCRLDEPDPVVSMSSAVLRTHYKKVGYEQVTVFLH
;
A
#
# COMPACT_ATOMS: atom_id res chain seq x y z
N MET A 1 31.82 30.95 11.16
CA MET A 1 31.46 30.34 12.45
C MET A 1 29.96 30.12 12.43
N LEU A 2 29.52 28.93 12.00
CA LEU A 2 28.15 28.44 12.18
C LEU A 2 28.30 27.31 13.21
N SER A 3 27.79 27.51 14.43
CA SER A 3 27.77 26.47 15.44
C SER A 3 26.76 25.41 14.99
N ARG A 4 27.24 24.26 14.52
CA ARG A 4 26.42 23.06 14.37
C ARG A 4 25.99 22.63 15.78
N GLY A 5 24.76 22.95 16.16
CA GLY A 5 24.14 22.36 17.34
C GLY A 5 24.17 20.84 17.20
N SER A 6 24.62 20.15 18.24
CA SER A 6 24.65 18.68 18.25
C SER A 6 23.34 18.19 18.85
N VAL A 7 22.64 17.27 18.17
CA VAL A 7 21.38 16.66 18.62
C VAL A 7 21.66 15.24 19.12
N ALA A 8 21.03 14.81 20.21
CA ALA A 8 21.11 13.46 20.75
C ALA A 8 19.72 12.81 20.79
N ILE A 9 19.58 11.57 20.34
CA ILE A 9 18.28 10.88 20.25
C ILE A 9 18.38 9.48 20.81
N LEU A 10 17.43 9.10 21.67
CA LEU A 10 17.26 7.72 22.12
C LEU A 10 16.28 6.99 21.20
N LYS A 11 16.65 5.84 20.61
CA LYS A 11 15.70 4.92 19.96
C LYS A 11 15.43 3.71 20.85
N LEU A 12 14.17 3.49 21.21
CA LEU A 12 13.69 2.28 21.89
C LEU A 12 13.24 1.26 20.83
N CYS A 13 13.85 0.08 20.80
CA CYS A 13 13.50 -1.01 19.88
C CYS A 13 12.73 -2.10 20.62
N PHE A 14 11.49 -2.37 20.21
CA PHE A 14 10.74 -3.54 20.64
C PHE A 14 9.91 -4.06 19.46
N LEU A 15 10.17 -5.29 19.02
CA LEU A 15 9.38 -5.98 18.02
C LEU A 15 8.34 -6.85 18.73
N SER A 16 7.06 -6.50 18.55
CA SER A 16 5.94 -7.37 18.90
C SER A 16 5.71 -8.38 17.76
N LEU A 17 5.71 -9.68 18.09
CA LEU A 17 5.19 -10.86 17.35
C LEU A 17 5.83 -11.28 16.00
N ALA A 18 6.84 -12.15 16.05
CA ALA A 18 6.91 -13.33 15.19
C ALA A 18 7.74 -14.43 15.88
N THR A 19 7.10 -15.57 16.16
CA THR A 19 7.65 -16.70 16.93
C THR A 19 8.98 -17.23 16.37
N ALA A 20 10.00 -17.37 17.22
CA ALA A 20 11.20 -18.16 16.92
C ALA A 20 11.40 -19.24 18.00
N ALA A 21 11.41 -20.51 17.60
CA ALA A 21 11.72 -21.63 18.50
C ALA A 21 12.94 -22.42 17.99
N PRO A 22 13.73 -23.01 18.92
CA PRO A 22 15.11 -23.44 18.70
C PRO A 22 15.21 -24.89 18.19
N GLU A 23 16.27 -25.20 17.44
CA GLU A 23 17.18 -26.34 17.70
C GLU A 23 18.30 -26.36 16.65
N TRP A 24 19.52 -26.53 17.15
CA TRP A 24 20.74 -26.65 16.37
C TRP A 24 20.95 -28.10 15.96
N GLU A 25 21.13 -28.38 14.66
CA GLU A 25 22.01 -29.46 14.20
C GLU A 25 22.85 -29.01 13.00
N LEU A 26 24.16 -29.18 13.12
CA LEU A 26 25.18 -28.90 12.12
C LEU A 26 24.94 -29.70 10.82
N ILE A 27 24.88 -29.00 9.68
CA ILE A 27 25.30 -29.59 8.40
C ILE A 27 26.22 -28.62 7.67
N ASN A 28 27.53 -28.83 7.87
CA ASN A 28 28.59 -28.36 7.00
C ASN A 28 28.51 -29.14 5.68
N SER A 29 28.11 -28.49 4.57
CA SER A 29 28.73 -28.63 3.24
C SER A 29 27.78 -28.17 2.14
N LEU A 30 28.15 -27.12 1.40
CA LEU A 30 28.20 -27.07 -0.08
C LEU A 30 28.62 -25.65 -0.54
N PRO A 31 29.62 -25.52 -1.43
CA PRO A 31 30.12 -24.22 -1.87
C PRO A 31 29.40 -23.71 -3.13
N ASN A 32 29.31 -22.38 -3.24
CA ASN A 32 29.17 -21.58 -4.46
C ASN A 32 27.99 -21.89 -5.38
N LEU A 33 26.95 -21.05 -5.34
CA LEU A 33 26.15 -20.62 -6.51
C LEU A 33 25.14 -19.55 -6.05
N VAL A 34 25.58 -18.28 -5.96
CA VAL A 34 24.67 -17.12 -5.98
C VAL A 34 25.37 -16.01 -6.75
N GLU A 35 24.86 -15.71 -7.95
CA GLU A 35 25.14 -14.41 -8.60
C GLU A 35 24.43 -13.32 -7.79
N PRO A 36 25.11 -12.23 -7.41
CA PRO A 36 24.46 -11.14 -6.70
C PRO A 36 23.57 -10.36 -7.67
N MET A 37 22.24 -10.44 -7.48
CA MET A 37 21.34 -9.42 -8.01
C MET A 37 21.75 -8.07 -7.43
N ARG A 38 22.05 -7.11 -8.32
CA ARG A 38 22.50 -5.76 -8.00
C ARG A 38 21.41 -4.99 -7.23
N SER A 39 21.46 -5.01 -5.91
CA SER A 39 20.79 -4.01 -5.05
C SER A 39 21.71 -3.40 -3.99
N GLU A 40 22.98 -3.84 -3.90
CA GLU A 40 23.92 -3.41 -2.86
C GLU A 40 24.48 -1.98 -3.02
N GLN A 41 24.11 -1.24 -4.07
CA GLN A 41 24.68 0.10 -4.29
C GLN A 41 23.99 1.25 -3.52
N TYR A 42 22.82 1.03 -2.91
CA TYR A 42 22.02 2.13 -2.33
C TYR A 42 21.94 2.15 -0.80
N ALA A 43 22.33 1.07 -0.10
CA ALA A 43 22.31 1.03 1.37
C ALA A 43 23.43 1.86 2.05
N GLY A 44 24.42 2.33 1.27
CA GLY A 44 25.61 3.01 1.80
C GLY A 44 25.45 4.47 2.23
N TYR A 45 24.30 5.13 1.94
CA TYR A 45 24.20 6.59 2.02
C TYR A 45 23.02 7.14 2.86
N LEU A 46 22.10 6.30 3.32
CA LEU A 46 20.94 6.73 4.10
C LEU A 46 21.17 6.42 5.59
N ASN A 47 21.82 7.36 6.29
CA ASN A 47 22.08 7.27 7.72
C ASN A 47 21.62 8.56 8.40
N ILE A 48 20.94 8.46 9.54
CA ILE A 48 20.55 9.62 10.38
C ILE A 48 21.71 10.24 11.15
N SER A 49 22.84 9.52 11.28
CA SER A 49 24.04 9.93 12.04
C SER A 49 24.66 11.28 11.62
N PRO A 50 24.61 11.74 10.36
CA PRO A 50 25.05 13.08 9.98
C PRO A 50 24.20 14.20 10.60
N TYR A 51 22.97 13.91 11.01
CA TYR A 51 22.00 14.87 11.52
C TYR A 51 21.83 14.79 13.05
N ALA A 52 22.06 13.62 13.67
CA ALA A 52 22.00 13.45 15.13
C ALA A 52 22.93 12.34 15.65
N SER A 53 23.33 12.44 16.92
CA SER A 53 23.96 11.36 17.66
C SER A 53 22.89 10.42 18.22
N ILE A 54 22.87 9.16 17.79
CA ILE A 54 21.82 8.22 18.18
C ILE A 54 22.30 7.28 19.28
N ILE A 55 21.43 7.05 20.26
CA ILE A 55 21.56 6.09 21.34
C ILE A 55 20.52 5.00 21.06
N TYR A 56 20.95 3.80 20.70
CA TYR A 56 20.08 2.63 20.67
C TYR A 56 20.10 2.01 22.06
N LEU A 57 18.94 1.85 22.68
CA LEU A 57 18.81 1.27 24.02
C LEU A 57 17.95 0.00 23.93
N ASP A 58 18.61 -1.15 24.15
CA ASP A 58 17.94 -2.42 24.38
C ASP A 58 17.22 -2.36 25.75
N ALA A 59 15.90 -2.30 25.74
CA ALA A 59 15.07 -2.25 26.93
C ALA A 59 13.76 -3.02 26.72
N PRO A 60 13.16 -3.62 27.77
CA PRO A 60 13.67 -3.71 29.14
C PRO A 60 14.85 -4.69 29.30
N ALA A 61 15.37 -4.84 30.51
CA ALA A 61 16.48 -5.76 30.77
C ALA A 61 16.08 -7.22 30.41
N GLY A 62 16.92 -7.88 29.62
CA GLY A 62 16.66 -9.18 28.99
C GLY A 62 16.39 -9.12 27.49
N VAL A 63 16.20 -7.93 26.92
CA VAL A 63 16.16 -7.72 25.46
C VAL A 63 17.57 -7.53 24.92
N GLY A 64 17.86 -8.14 23.76
CA GLY A 64 19.14 -7.98 23.06
C GLY A 64 20.34 -8.35 23.94
N PHE A 65 21.20 -7.37 24.24
CA PHE A 65 22.33 -7.55 25.16
C PHE A 65 22.09 -7.06 26.59
N SER A 66 20.94 -6.46 26.88
CA SER A 66 20.57 -6.06 28.23
C SER A 66 20.23 -7.29 29.06
N VAL A 67 20.68 -7.34 30.32
CA VAL A 67 20.53 -8.52 31.18
C VAL A 67 19.87 -8.18 32.51
N ARG A 68 18.98 -9.08 32.93
CA ARG A 68 18.37 -9.10 34.27
C ARG A 68 18.92 -10.29 35.04
N LEU A 69 19.52 -10.03 36.21
CA LEU A 69 20.29 -11.04 36.96
C LEU A 69 19.45 -11.81 38.00
N ASP A 70 18.27 -11.33 38.35
CA ASP A 70 17.35 -11.97 39.31
C ASP A 70 16.44 -13.04 38.66
N GLY A 71 16.43 -13.12 37.32
CA GLY A 71 15.65 -14.09 36.56
C GLY A 71 14.13 -13.81 36.50
N LEU A 72 13.69 -12.61 36.91
CA LEU A 72 12.29 -12.18 36.83
C LEU A 72 12.01 -11.51 35.48
N TRP A 73 10.89 -11.86 34.85
CA TRP A 73 10.51 -11.36 33.52
C TRP A 73 9.20 -10.57 33.51
N ASN A 74 8.58 -10.37 34.69
CA ASN A 74 7.36 -9.59 34.84
C ASN A 74 7.70 -8.10 34.83
N TYR A 75 7.44 -7.44 33.70
CA TYR A 75 7.56 -5.99 33.56
C TYR A 75 6.19 -5.34 33.49
N THR A 76 6.08 -4.14 34.05
CA THR A 76 4.99 -3.20 33.78
C THR A 76 5.50 -2.03 32.97
N ASP A 77 4.63 -1.37 32.19
CA ASP A 77 5.05 -0.21 31.40
C ASP A 77 5.65 0.92 32.26
N ALA A 78 5.14 1.11 33.49
CA ALA A 78 5.66 2.09 34.44
C ALA A 78 7.07 1.73 34.96
N GLU A 79 7.35 0.44 35.20
CA GLU A 79 8.68 -0.05 35.57
C GLU A 79 9.66 0.20 34.42
N VAL A 80 9.30 -0.18 33.20
CA VAL A 80 10.15 0.03 32.01
C VAL A 80 10.44 1.52 31.77
N ALA A 81 9.44 2.38 31.89
CA ALA A 81 9.62 3.83 31.76
C ALA A 81 10.58 4.38 32.83
N THR A 82 10.45 3.92 34.07
CA THR A 82 11.32 4.33 35.20
C THR A 82 12.76 3.86 34.99
N ASP A 83 12.95 2.61 34.58
CA ASP A 83 14.27 2.04 34.28
C ASP A 83 14.95 2.78 33.13
N ASN A 84 14.20 3.08 32.06
CA ASN A 84 14.71 3.86 30.93
C ASN A 84 15.09 5.28 31.36
N HIS A 85 14.27 5.92 32.21
CA HIS A 85 14.57 7.23 32.77
C HIS A 85 15.90 7.22 33.55
N ILE A 86 16.09 6.23 34.42
CA ILE A 86 17.34 6.05 35.18
C ILE A 86 18.54 5.78 34.25
N ALA A 87 18.36 4.94 33.24
CA ALA A 87 19.40 4.59 32.28
C ALA A 87 19.90 5.82 31.53
N ILE A 88 19.00 6.69 31.07
CA ILE A 88 19.35 7.90 30.32
C ILE A 88 19.97 8.97 31.22
N LYS A 89 19.48 9.15 32.45
CA LYS A 89 20.17 10.02 33.43
C LYS A 89 21.59 9.53 33.69
N THR A 90 21.79 8.23 33.78
CA THR A 90 23.12 7.63 33.97
C THR A 90 24.01 7.83 32.75
N TRP A 91 23.44 7.74 31.54
CA TRP A 91 24.15 8.04 30.30
C TRP A 91 24.63 9.49 30.26
N PHE A 92 23.78 10.48 30.57
CA PHE A 92 24.18 11.90 30.62
C PHE A 92 25.19 12.21 31.73
N LYS A 93 25.22 11.45 32.82
CA LYS A 93 26.29 11.52 33.83
C LYS A 93 27.62 10.98 33.31
N LYS A 94 27.58 9.95 32.45
CA LYS A 94 28.76 9.34 31.82
C LYS A 94 29.30 10.17 30.66
N PHE A 95 28.44 10.88 29.95
CA PHE A 95 28.75 11.75 28.82
C PHE A 95 28.31 13.20 29.09
N PRO A 96 28.90 13.87 30.10
CA PRO A 96 28.48 15.21 30.52
C PRO A 96 28.65 16.26 29.40
N GLU A 97 29.57 16.04 28.46
CA GLU A 97 29.76 16.91 27.29
C GLU A 97 28.55 16.93 26.34
N ARG A 98 27.62 15.98 26.48
CA ARG A 98 26.40 15.88 25.67
C ARG A 98 25.18 16.53 26.33
N GLN A 99 25.26 16.98 27.59
CA GLN A 99 24.11 17.57 28.30
C GLN A 99 23.60 18.88 27.66
N GLY A 100 24.45 19.59 26.90
CA GLY A 100 24.03 20.78 26.15
C GLY A 100 23.32 20.50 24.83
N ASN A 101 23.22 19.23 24.42
CA ASN A 101 22.61 18.84 23.14
C ASN A 101 21.10 18.79 23.25
N ASP A 102 20.40 19.13 22.17
CA ASP A 102 18.95 18.92 22.10
C ASP A 102 18.66 17.42 22.19
N PHE A 103 17.83 17.03 23.17
CA PHE A 103 17.52 15.62 23.42
C PHE A 103 16.10 15.28 23.00
N TYR A 104 15.96 14.22 22.20
CA TYR A 104 14.69 13.67 21.76
C TYR A 104 14.57 12.19 22.12
N VAL A 105 13.35 11.73 22.37
CA VAL A 105 13.04 10.31 22.56
C VAL A 105 12.30 9.81 21.33
N ALA A 106 12.81 8.75 20.71
CA ALA A 106 12.23 8.12 19.55
C ALA A 106 11.94 6.64 19.79
N GLY A 107 10.96 6.10 19.10
CA GLY A 107 10.61 4.69 19.19
C GLY A 107 9.64 4.30 18.09
N GLU A 108 9.36 3.00 18.01
CA GLU A 108 8.52 2.41 16.97
C GLU A 108 7.68 1.29 17.55
N SER A 109 6.52 0.97 16.98
CA SER A 109 5.66 -0.14 17.42
C SER A 109 5.18 0.04 18.86
N TYR A 110 5.50 -0.90 19.76
CA TYR A 110 5.28 -0.76 21.20
C TYR A 110 6.04 0.44 21.83
N GLY A 111 7.00 1.01 21.10
CA GLY A 111 7.56 2.34 21.37
C GLY A 111 6.49 3.43 21.45
N GLY A 112 5.31 3.25 20.85
CA GLY A 112 4.14 4.09 21.06
C GLY A 112 3.66 4.15 22.52
N THR A 113 3.98 3.16 23.35
CA THR A 113 3.77 3.19 24.81
C THR A 113 5.00 3.69 25.55
N TYR A 114 6.19 3.18 25.20
CA TYR A 114 7.42 3.54 25.93
C TYR A 114 7.84 5.00 25.79
N VAL A 115 7.68 5.57 24.59
CA VAL A 115 8.15 6.92 24.28
C VAL A 115 7.32 7.97 25.02
N PRO A 116 5.97 7.96 25.01
CA PRO A 116 5.19 8.91 25.80
C PRO A 116 5.44 8.78 27.29
N MET A 117 5.50 7.56 27.84
CA MET A 117 5.71 7.36 29.29
C MET A 117 7.09 7.86 29.74
N LEU A 118 8.15 7.55 29.00
CA LEU A 118 9.48 8.09 29.30
C LEU A 118 9.49 9.62 29.16
N SER A 119 8.91 10.15 28.09
CA SER A 119 8.84 11.60 27.84
C SER A 119 8.09 12.34 28.95
N ALA A 120 7.00 11.77 29.47
CA ALA A 120 6.25 12.32 30.59
C ALA A 120 7.06 12.35 31.90
N LEU A 121 7.93 11.36 32.15
CA LEU A 121 8.87 11.38 33.27
C LEU A 121 9.97 12.43 33.08
N LEU A 122 10.47 12.60 31.85
CA LEU A 122 11.47 13.62 31.52
C LEU A 122 10.94 15.05 31.65
N VAL A 123 9.65 15.25 31.43
CA VAL A 123 8.99 16.55 31.67
C VAL A 123 8.93 16.88 33.16
N ASP A 124 8.71 15.90 34.03
CA ASP A 124 8.68 16.10 35.50
C ASP A 124 10.07 16.27 36.12
N ASP A 125 11.10 15.74 35.47
CA ASP A 125 12.47 15.83 35.97
C ASP A 125 13.08 17.19 35.63
N GLU A 126 12.89 18.17 36.51
CA GLU A 126 13.44 19.53 36.36
C GLU A 126 14.98 19.56 36.20
N GLU A 127 15.67 18.52 36.65
CA GLU A 127 17.13 18.38 36.49
C GLU A 127 17.54 17.77 35.14
N PHE A 128 16.58 17.31 34.34
CA PHE A 128 16.88 16.62 33.09
C PHE A 128 17.34 17.61 32.00
N PRO A 129 18.50 17.38 31.37
CA PRO A 129 19.06 18.33 30.43
C PRO A 129 18.31 18.33 29.09
N ASN A 130 17.86 19.52 28.69
CA ASN A 130 17.58 19.92 27.31
C ASN A 130 16.65 18.98 26.49
N PHE A 131 15.63 18.39 27.15
CA PHE A 131 14.58 17.62 26.47
C PHE A 131 13.72 18.52 25.57
N LYS A 132 13.59 18.15 24.29
CA LYS A 132 12.91 18.93 23.25
C LYS A 132 11.62 18.31 22.74
N GLY A 133 11.49 16.99 22.77
CA GLY A 133 10.34 16.34 22.16
C GLY A 133 10.50 14.85 21.91
N MET A 134 9.52 14.30 21.21
CA MET A 134 9.45 12.87 20.93
C MET A 134 9.02 12.56 19.49
N LEU A 135 9.43 11.40 18.99
CA LEU A 135 9.07 10.88 17.66
C LEU A 135 8.60 9.43 17.78
N ILE A 136 7.47 9.08 17.20
CA ILE A 136 6.90 7.73 17.29
C ILE A 136 6.53 7.25 15.89
N GLY A 137 7.21 6.20 15.43
CA GLY A 137 6.92 5.53 14.16
C GLY A 137 5.94 4.38 14.37
N ASN A 138 4.85 4.30 13.60
CA ASN A 138 3.90 3.17 13.64
C ASN A 138 3.55 2.76 15.09
N GLY A 139 3.24 3.76 15.92
CA GLY A 139 3.11 3.58 17.36
C GLY A 139 1.78 2.94 17.76
N CYS A 140 1.81 1.91 18.59
CA CYS A 140 0.61 1.42 19.26
C CYS A 140 0.31 2.31 20.49
N VAL A 141 -0.34 3.45 20.23
CA VAL A 141 -0.58 4.54 21.19
C VAL A 141 -1.89 4.41 21.99
N ASP A 142 -2.87 3.65 21.49
CA ASP A 142 -4.16 3.36 22.16
C ASP A 142 -4.72 2.00 21.67
N ASP A 143 -4.80 0.99 22.53
CA ASP A 143 -5.25 -0.37 22.14
C ASP A 143 -6.70 -0.40 21.67
N VAL A 144 -7.55 0.45 22.27
CA VAL A 144 -8.98 0.47 21.94
C VAL A 144 -9.16 0.99 20.53
N LEU A 145 -8.51 2.11 20.20
CA LEU A 145 -8.53 2.66 18.84
C LEU A 145 -7.84 1.73 17.85
N ASN A 146 -6.72 1.11 18.22
CA ASN A 146 -6.02 0.16 17.37
C ASN A 146 -6.92 -1.03 17.00
N GLN A 147 -7.52 -1.71 17.99
CA GLN A 147 -8.34 -2.88 17.75
C GLN A 147 -9.62 -2.56 16.98
N ASN A 148 -10.25 -1.42 17.27
CA ASN A 148 -11.50 -1.03 16.59
C ASN A 148 -11.22 -0.66 15.12
N SER A 149 -10.18 0.11 14.85
CA SER A 149 -9.80 0.51 13.47
C SER A 149 -9.38 -0.69 12.61
N LEU A 150 -8.82 -1.76 13.18
CA LEU A 150 -8.39 -2.93 12.39
C LEU A 150 -9.53 -3.63 11.63
N ALA A 151 -10.74 -3.63 12.18
CA ALA A 151 -11.88 -4.27 11.51
C ALA A 151 -12.26 -3.53 10.22
N GLU A 152 -12.30 -2.20 10.27
CA GLU A 152 -12.56 -1.32 9.12
C GLU A 152 -11.39 -1.36 8.14
N PHE A 153 -10.16 -1.24 8.65
CA PHE A 153 -8.94 -1.34 7.86
C PHE A 153 -8.93 -2.61 7.02
N ASN A 154 -9.14 -3.77 7.63
CA ASN A 154 -9.17 -5.05 6.90
C ASN A 154 -10.34 -5.12 5.89
N TYR A 155 -11.47 -4.49 6.17
CA TYR A 155 -12.61 -4.44 5.25
C TYR A 155 -12.33 -3.53 4.04
N ASN A 156 -11.91 -2.29 4.24
CA ASN A 156 -11.66 -1.33 3.15
C ASN A 156 -10.38 -1.65 2.35
N HIS A 157 -9.49 -2.49 2.90
CA HIS A 157 -8.37 -3.08 2.17
C HIS A 157 -8.74 -4.36 1.39
N GLY A 158 -10.03 -4.74 1.36
CA GLY A 158 -10.55 -5.85 0.57
C GLY A 158 -10.23 -7.24 1.14
N ILE A 159 -9.82 -7.33 2.41
CA ILE A 159 -9.45 -8.59 3.07
C ILE A 159 -10.70 -9.32 3.60
N ILE A 160 -11.75 -8.57 3.93
CA ILE A 160 -13.01 -9.10 4.46
C ILE A 160 -14.11 -8.98 3.38
N ASP A 161 -14.86 -10.06 3.19
CA ASP A 161 -16.04 -10.09 2.31
C ASP A 161 -17.16 -9.15 2.81
N GLU A 162 -17.79 -8.42 1.89
CA GLU A 162 -18.86 -7.45 2.18
C GLU A 162 -20.07 -8.09 2.88
N THR A 163 -20.54 -9.25 2.40
CA THR A 163 -21.70 -9.92 3.02
C THR A 163 -21.39 -10.35 4.45
N TYR A 164 -20.16 -10.80 4.67
CA TYR A 164 -19.69 -11.22 5.98
C TYR A 164 -19.49 -10.03 6.94
N TYR A 165 -18.86 -8.95 6.49
CA TYR A 165 -18.67 -7.73 7.28
C TYR A 165 -20.02 -7.14 7.72
N ARG A 166 -20.95 -6.91 6.78
CA ARG A 166 -22.30 -6.39 7.08
C ARG A 166 -23.08 -7.26 8.06
N LYS A 167 -22.95 -8.58 7.97
CA LYS A 167 -23.58 -9.52 8.90
C LYS A 167 -23.04 -9.35 10.33
N ILE A 168 -21.74 -9.12 10.49
CA ILE A 168 -21.12 -8.88 11.80
C ILE A 168 -21.60 -7.55 12.36
N ILE A 169 -21.53 -6.48 11.57
CA ILE A 169 -21.98 -5.14 11.96
C ILE A 169 -23.46 -5.17 12.43
N ALA A 170 -24.33 -5.84 11.67
CA ALA A 170 -25.73 -5.97 12.04
C ALA A 170 -25.97 -6.77 13.32
N LYS A 171 -25.19 -7.83 13.56
CA LYS A 171 -25.42 -8.76 14.67
C LYS A 171 -24.69 -8.40 15.96
N CYS A 172 -23.56 -7.71 15.85
CA CYS A 172 -22.65 -7.44 16.96
C CYS A 172 -22.48 -5.94 17.26
N CYS A 173 -22.76 -5.07 16.30
CA CYS A 173 -22.48 -3.63 16.40
C CYS A 173 -23.76 -2.76 16.32
N ASN A 174 -24.96 -3.33 16.46
CA ASN A 174 -26.23 -2.60 16.31
C ASN A 174 -26.41 -1.85 14.97
N ASN A 175 -25.77 -2.32 13.90
CA ASN A 175 -25.66 -1.61 12.61
C ASN A 175 -24.87 -0.30 12.66
N ASP A 176 -23.89 -0.20 13.56
CA ASP A 176 -23.03 0.98 13.67
C ASP A 176 -21.55 0.55 13.64
N PRO A 177 -20.91 0.52 12.46
CA PRO A 177 -19.50 0.14 12.32
C PRO A 177 -18.58 1.15 13.02
N ASP A 178 -18.84 2.45 12.87
CA ASP A 178 -17.97 3.53 13.35
C ASP A 178 -17.84 3.57 14.89
N ASN A 179 -18.85 3.06 15.61
CA ASN A 179 -18.86 2.96 17.07
C ASN A 179 -18.80 1.51 17.59
N CYS A 180 -18.39 0.55 16.74
CA CYS A 180 -18.32 -0.84 17.16
C CYS A 180 -17.14 -1.11 18.10
N ASP A 181 -17.43 -1.60 19.31
CA ASP A 181 -16.43 -1.93 20.32
C ASP A 181 -15.84 -3.33 20.13
N PHE A 182 -15.09 -3.51 19.03
CA PHE A 182 -14.37 -4.76 18.75
C PHE A 182 -13.35 -5.08 19.84
N TYR A 183 -12.74 -4.06 20.44
CA TYR A 183 -11.82 -4.20 21.57
C TYR A 183 -12.44 -4.98 22.73
N THR A 184 -13.59 -4.55 23.25
CA THR A 184 -14.24 -5.27 24.36
C THR A 184 -14.72 -6.65 23.92
N MET A 185 -15.20 -6.80 22.68
CA MET A 185 -15.64 -8.09 22.16
C MET A 185 -14.53 -9.13 22.14
N THR A 186 -13.32 -8.76 21.71
CA THR A 186 -12.15 -9.67 21.69
C THR A 186 -11.67 -10.05 23.10
N ARG A 187 -11.99 -9.26 24.13
CA ARG A 187 -11.63 -9.55 25.54
C ARG A 187 -12.70 -10.33 26.33
N ASN A 188 -13.92 -10.45 25.82
CA ASN A 188 -15.00 -11.19 26.49
C ASN A 188 -14.80 -12.73 26.47
N GLN A 189 -13.82 -13.21 25.69
CA GLN A 189 -13.32 -14.61 25.61
C GLN A 189 -14.39 -15.70 25.39
N SER A 190 -15.62 -15.32 25.00
CA SER A 190 -16.71 -16.26 24.78
C SER A 190 -17.84 -15.66 23.91
N GLY A 191 -18.56 -16.52 23.20
CA GLY A 191 -19.73 -16.14 22.40
C GLY A 191 -19.45 -15.92 20.92
N TYR A 192 -20.53 -15.66 20.17
CA TYR A 192 -20.48 -15.44 18.72
C TYR A 192 -19.65 -14.20 18.38
N CYS A 193 -20.00 -13.04 18.93
CA CYS A 193 -19.33 -11.78 18.60
C CYS A 193 -17.85 -11.75 18.98
N TYR A 194 -17.44 -12.49 20.02
CA TYR A 194 -16.01 -12.69 20.31
C TYR A 194 -15.28 -13.36 19.14
N MET A 195 -15.80 -14.49 18.64
CA MET A 195 -15.17 -15.22 17.53
C MET A 195 -15.14 -14.40 16.24
N GLU A 196 -16.23 -13.69 15.93
CA GLU A 196 -16.29 -12.85 14.74
C GLU A 196 -15.37 -11.64 14.85
N ALA A 197 -15.33 -10.96 16.01
CA ALA A 197 -14.43 -9.84 16.27
C ALA A 197 -12.96 -10.26 16.13
N MET A 198 -12.58 -11.40 16.72
CA MET A 198 -11.22 -11.96 16.57
C MET A 198 -10.86 -12.25 15.11
N TYR A 199 -11.83 -12.64 14.27
CA TYR A 199 -11.57 -12.85 12.84
C TYR A 199 -11.35 -11.52 12.13
N VAL A 200 -12.28 -10.56 12.25
CA VAL A 200 -12.21 -9.32 11.47
C VAL A 200 -11.03 -8.43 11.86
N THR A 201 -10.56 -8.49 13.10
CA THR A 201 -9.40 -7.68 13.53
C THR A 201 -8.05 -8.34 13.25
N ALA A 202 -7.99 -9.67 13.07
CA ALA A 202 -6.71 -10.39 12.95
C ALA A 202 -6.57 -11.22 11.66
N VAL A 203 -7.51 -11.13 10.71
CA VAL A 203 -7.51 -11.95 9.48
C VAL A 203 -6.20 -11.80 8.69
N ASN A 204 -5.65 -10.59 8.59
CA ASN A 204 -4.40 -10.28 7.90
C ASN A 204 -3.20 -11.11 8.43
N MET A 205 -3.17 -11.43 9.72
CA MET A 205 -2.10 -12.24 10.35
C MET A 205 -2.17 -13.73 10.01
N PHE A 206 -3.30 -14.20 9.47
CA PHE A 206 -3.60 -15.63 9.38
C PHE A 206 -3.82 -16.15 7.96
N ILE A 207 -3.90 -15.28 6.95
CA ILE A 207 -4.16 -15.66 5.55
C ILE A 207 -2.92 -15.63 4.64
N GLY A 208 -1.73 -15.42 5.22
CA GLY A 208 -0.47 -15.41 4.48
C GLY A 208 -0.07 -14.04 3.92
N LEU A 209 -0.75 -12.97 4.34
CA LEU A 209 -0.29 -11.59 4.14
C LEU A 209 0.76 -11.24 5.22
N ASP A 210 1.65 -10.31 4.90
CA ASP A 210 2.57 -9.74 5.89
C ASP A 210 1.84 -8.58 6.61
N PRO A 211 1.46 -8.73 7.89
CA PRO A 211 0.73 -7.67 8.59
C PRO A 211 1.57 -6.41 8.81
N TYR A 212 2.90 -6.52 8.73
CA TYR A 212 3.81 -5.39 8.85
C TYR A 212 3.99 -4.63 7.54
N PHE A 213 3.66 -5.23 6.39
CA PHE A 213 3.75 -4.55 5.09
C PHE A 213 2.81 -5.24 4.11
N LEU A 214 1.53 -4.83 4.12
CA LEU A 214 0.43 -5.56 3.49
C LEU A 214 0.65 -5.91 2.01
N TYR A 215 1.27 -4.99 1.26
CA TYR A 215 1.49 -5.13 -0.18
C TYR A 215 2.89 -5.65 -0.56
N TYR A 216 3.70 -6.02 0.44
CA TYR A 216 5.00 -6.60 0.20
C TYR A 216 4.86 -8.05 -0.26
N SER A 217 5.48 -8.37 -1.40
CA SER A 217 5.53 -9.72 -1.92
C SER A 217 6.96 -10.19 -2.03
N CYS A 218 7.19 -11.42 -1.58
CA CYS A 218 8.44 -12.11 -1.82
C CYS A 218 8.20 -13.51 -2.39
N TYR A 219 8.97 -13.84 -3.42
CA TYR A 219 8.94 -15.15 -4.07
C TYR A 219 9.79 -16.16 -3.30
N LEU A 220 9.16 -17.26 -2.88
CA LEU A 220 9.79 -18.39 -2.21
C LEU A 220 10.22 -19.45 -3.23
N ASN A 221 11.25 -20.24 -2.89
CA ASN A 221 11.46 -21.49 -3.64
C ASN A 221 10.29 -22.45 -3.34
N PRO A 222 9.87 -23.28 -4.30
CA PRO A 222 8.87 -24.33 -4.06
C PRO A 222 9.38 -25.31 -2.97
N GLY A 223 8.94 -25.10 -1.73
CA GLY A 223 9.40 -25.84 -0.55
C GLY A 223 9.55 -24.98 0.71
N ASP A 224 9.73 -23.67 0.56
CA ASP A 224 9.99 -22.73 1.67
C ASP A 224 8.72 -21.99 2.15
N ALA A 225 7.54 -22.37 1.66
CA ALA A 225 6.26 -21.73 2.01
C ALA A 225 5.92 -21.91 3.50
N PRO A 226 5.67 -20.81 4.26
CA PRO A 226 5.20 -20.90 5.64
C PRO A 226 3.87 -21.67 5.70
N ILE A 227 3.79 -22.67 6.57
CA ILE A 227 2.54 -23.42 6.80
C ILE A 227 1.70 -22.63 7.82
N PRO A 228 0.36 -22.49 7.61
CA PRO A 228 -0.48 -21.65 8.45
C PRO A 228 -0.41 -22.02 9.94
N THR A 229 -0.38 -21.02 10.81
CA THR A 229 -0.32 -21.16 12.26
C THR A 229 -1.54 -21.91 12.83
N GLN A 230 -1.39 -22.52 14.01
CA GLN A 230 -2.42 -23.36 14.65
C GLN A 230 -3.72 -22.59 14.99
N MET A 231 -3.64 -21.25 15.12
CA MET A 231 -4.75 -20.34 15.36
C MET A 231 -5.47 -19.96 14.06
N ALA A 232 -4.73 -19.67 12.98
CA ALA A 232 -5.26 -19.59 11.61
C ALA A 232 -6.04 -20.86 11.28
N ALA A 233 -5.48 -22.02 11.62
CA ALA A 233 -6.14 -23.30 11.43
C ALA A 233 -7.43 -23.41 12.27
N THR A 234 -7.53 -22.84 13.47
CA THR A 234 -8.75 -22.97 14.30
C THR A 234 -9.88 -22.05 13.85
N ILE A 235 -9.55 -20.82 13.43
CA ILE A 235 -10.52 -19.86 12.89
C ILE A 235 -10.98 -20.28 11.48
N LEU A 236 -10.08 -20.75 10.61
CA LEU A 236 -10.45 -21.38 9.33
C LEU A 236 -11.17 -22.73 9.50
N ARG A 237 -10.85 -23.54 10.53
CA ARG A 237 -11.46 -24.87 10.81
C ARG A 237 -12.97 -24.77 11.06
N THR A 238 -13.46 -23.64 11.56
CA THR A 238 -14.90 -23.39 11.77
C THR A 238 -15.66 -23.05 10.49
N HIS A 239 -14.98 -22.67 9.41
CA HIS A 239 -15.61 -22.24 8.16
C HIS A 239 -15.34 -23.13 6.93
N LEU A 240 -14.29 -23.98 6.93
CA LEU A 240 -14.07 -24.99 5.87
C LEU A 240 -13.55 -26.34 6.43
N ARG A 241 -14.14 -27.45 5.96
CA ARG A 241 -13.86 -28.83 6.42
C ARG A 241 -12.47 -29.34 5.99
N ARG A 242 -11.72 -29.84 6.98
CA ARG A 242 -10.59 -30.83 6.97
C ARG A 242 -9.33 -30.50 6.12
N ILE A 243 -8.17 -30.40 6.78
CA ILE A 243 -6.99 -31.32 6.74
C ILE A 243 -5.88 -30.80 7.70
N ASN A 244 -4.96 -31.71 8.07
CA ASN A 244 -3.95 -31.67 9.13
C ASN A 244 -2.71 -30.79 8.90
N SER A 245 -2.03 -30.52 10.03
CA SER A 245 -0.82 -29.71 10.31
C SER A 245 0.53 -30.30 9.87
N ASP A 246 1.52 -29.45 9.57
CA ASP A 246 2.74 -29.21 10.40
C ASP A 246 3.66 -28.10 9.83
N THR A 247 4.44 -27.41 10.68
CA THR A 247 5.69 -26.61 10.47
C THR A 247 5.84 -25.31 9.63
N LYS A 248 6.21 -24.22 10.35
CA LYS A 248 7.48 -23.45 10.29
C LYS A 248 8.22 -23.23 8.94
N ALA A 249 8.24 -21.98 8.47
CA ALA A 249 9.41 -21.28 7.90
C ALA A 249 9.04 -19.80 7.64
N GLN A 250 9.94 -18.85 7.91
CA GLN A 250 9.82 -17.45 7.46
C GLN A 250 10.50 -17.29 6.10
N PRO A 251 10.03 -16.42 5.19
CA PRO A 251 10.61 -16.25 3.85
C PRO A 251 12.11 -15.92 3.84
N ALA A 252 12.89 -16.60 3.00
CA ALA A 252 14.34 -16.44 2.86
C ALA A 252 14.82 -15.05 2.37
N CYS A 253 13.95 -14.27 1.75
CA CYS A 253 14.23 -12.90 1.27
C CYS A 253 14.08 -11.84 2.36
N ALA A 254 13.34 -12.15 3.42
CA ALA A 254 13.16 -11.29 4.54
C ALA A 254 14.39 -11.53 5.41
N ARG A 255 15.48 -10.79 5.15
CA ARG A 255 16.78 -10.86 5.85
C ARG A 255 16.69 -10.51 7.35
N TYR A 256 15.54 -10.72 7.98
CA TYR A 256 15.24 -10.44 9.38
C TYR A 256 16.17 -11.15 10.36
N ASN A 257 16.82 -12.25 9.96
CA ASN A 257 17.74 -12.99 10.85
C ASN A 257 19.23 -12.68 10.62
N ASP A 258 19.60 -11.89 9.61
CA ASP A 258 21.02 -11.62 9.30
C ASP A 258 21.70 -10.85 10.45
N SER A 259 21.00 -9.89 11.04
CA SER A 259 21.48 -9.13 12.21
C SER A 259 21.66 -10.03 13.43
N THR A 260 20.72 -10.94 13.69
CA THR A 260 20.82 -11.92 14.77
C THR A 260 22.03 -12.83 14.59
N VAL A 261 22.23 -13.38 13.38
CA VAL A 261 23.40 -14.22 13.06
C VAL A 261 24.69 -13.43 13.24
N TYR A 262 24.74 -12.18 12.76
CA TYR A 262 25.91 -11.33 12.89
C TYR A 262 26.25 -11.01 14.36
N LEU A 263 25.25 -10.59 15.15
CA LEU A 263 25.41 -10.19 16.55
C LEU A 263 25.70 -11.36 17.49
N GLN A 264 25.40 -12.60 17.09
CA GLN A 264 25.79 -13.80 17.84
C GLN A 264 27.26 -14.19 17.64
N ARG A 265 27.94 -13.71 16.60
CA ARG A 265 29.35 -14.08 16.36
C ARG A 265 30.23 -13.59 17.52
N GLN A 266 31.14 -14.47 17.98
CA GLN A 266 32.00 -14.16 19.11
C GLN A 266 32.90 -12.94 18.83
N ASP A 267 33.44 -12.81 17.62
CA ASP A 267 34.27 -11.65 17.25
C ASP A 267 33.49 -10.33 17.27
N VAL A 268 32.21 -10.36 16.89
CA VAL A 268 31.31 -9.20 16.99
C VAL A 268 30.99 -8.88 18.46
N ARG A 269 30.70 -9.89 19.28
CA ARG A 269 30.46 -9.72 20.72
C ARG A 269 31.68 -9.15 21.44
N ASP A 270 32.88 -9.63 21.10
CA ASP A 270 34.15 -9.12 21.64
C ASP A 270 34.37 -7.65 21.23
N ALA A 271 34.10 -7.32 19.97
CA ALA A 271 34.20 -5.96 19.44
C ALA A 271 33.20 -4.98 20.09
N LEU A 272 32.01 -5.47 20.46
CA LEU A 272 30.98 -4.72 21.17
C LEU A 272 31.14 -4.76 22.70
N HIS A 273 32.18 -5.43 23.20
CA HIS A 273 32.48 -5.60 24.63
C HIS A 273 31.35 -6.27 25.43
N ILE A 274 30.64 -7.23 24.82
CA ILE A 274 29.57 -7.98 25.46
C ILE A 274 30.15 -9.00 26.45
N LEU A 275 29.72 -8.92 27.72
CA LEU A 275 30.18 -9.82 28.76
C LEU A 275 29.76 -11.28 28.46
N SER A 276 30.59 -12.24 28.87
CA SER A 276 30.31 -13.67 28.67
C SER A 276 29.07 -14.18 29.42
N VAL A 277 28.58 -13.42 30.42
CA VAL A 277 27.35 -13.73 31.16
C VAL A 277 26.07 -13.41 30.36
N VAL A 278 26.18 -12.56 29.32
CA VAL A 278 25.04 -12.19 28.46
C VAL A 278 24.70 -13.38 27.55
N PRO A 279 23.43 -13.81 27.43
CA PRO A 279 23.04 -14.91 26.56
C PRO A 279 23.31 -14.63 25.07
N PRO A 280 23.18 -15.63 24.18
CA PRO A 280 23.18 -15.42 22.74
C PRO A 280 22.15 -14.36 22.34
N TYR A 281 22.53 -13.47 21.43
CA TYR A 281 21.66 -12.38 20.99
C TYR A 281 20.38 -12.93 20.35
N GLN A 282 19.24 -12.35 20.72
CA GLN A 282 17.94 -12.55 20.08
C GLN A 282 17.33 -11.18 19.82
N SER A 283 16.66 -11.03 18.68
CA SER A 283 15.96 -9.78 18.33
C SER A 283 14.78 -9.50 19.27
N CYS A 284 14.07 -10.54 19.71
CA CYS A 284 12.98 -10.47 20.67
C CYS A 284 13.17 -11.51 21.78
N ASN A 285 12.74 -11.19 23.00
CA ASN A 285 12.70 -12.13 24.11
C ASN A 285 11.25 -12.57 24.38
N ASP A 286 10.91 -13.78 23.93
CA ASP A 286 9.56 -14.34 24.05
C ASP A 286 9.08 -14.46 25.50
N LYS A 287 10.01 -14.70 26.43
CA LYS A 287 9.64 -14.87 27.84
C LYS A 287 9.19 -13.56 28.45
N ILE A 288 9.86 -12.46 28.10
CA ILE A 288 9.42 -11.11 28.47
C ILE A 288 8.05 -10.83 27.83
N SER A 289 7.86 -11.11 26.55
CA SER A 289 6.56 -10.87 25.88
C SER A 289 5.39 -11.65 26.52
N GLN A 290 5.62 -12.90 26.95
CA GLN A 290 4.60 -13.74 27.57
C GLN A 290 4.28 -13.35 29.02
N ASP A 291 5.31 -12.93 29.78
CA ASP A 291 5.18 -12.60 31.20
C ASP A 291 4.99 -11.10 31.45
N TYR A 292 5.05 -10.28 30.39
CA TYR A 292 4.73 -8.86 30.45
C TYR A 292 3.32 -8.70 31.03
N ASP A 293 3.12 -7.77 31.97
CA ASP A 293 1.80 -7.56 32.56
C ASP A 293 0.81 -7.20 31.45
N GLN A 294 -0.06 -8.15 31.06
CA GLN A 294 -1.16 -7.96 30.09
C GLN A 294 -2.46 -7.46 30.77
N GLY A 295 -2.39 -7.08 32.05
CA GLY A 295 -3.50 -6.57 32.84
C GLY A 295 -3.82 -5.09 32.57
N ALA A 296 -4.30 -4.38 33.59
CA ALA A 296 -4.77 -3.00 33.47
C ALA A 296 -3.69 -1.97 33.09
N SER A 297 -2.42 -2.35 33.08
CA SER A 297 -1.29 -1.49 32.72
C SER A 297 -0.85 -1.64 31.26
N HIS A 298 -1.24 -2.73 30.57
CA HIS A 298 -0.81 -3.04 29.19
C HIS A 298 -1.64 -2.28 28.16
N ILE A 299 -0.96 -1.46 27.35
CA ILE A 299 -1.55 -0.72 26.22
C ILE A 299 -2.77 0.11 26.66
N VAL A 300 -2.58 0.87 27.74
CA VAL A 300 -3.47 1.98 28.07
C VAL A 300 -3.28 3.09 27.04
N SER A 301 -4.36 3.79 26.71
CA SER A 301 -4.31 5.03 25.92
C SER A 301 -3.22 5.96 26.44
N GLN A 302 -2.29 6.36 25.57
CA GLN A 302 -1.18 7.25 25.91
C GLN A 302 -1.57 8.73 25.90
N LEU A 303 -2.87 9.02 25.82
CA LEU A 303 -3.44 10.37 25.67
C LEU A 303 -2.87 11.36 26.69
N GLU A 304 -2.89 10.98 27.98
CA GLU A 304 -2.44 11.86 29.07
C GLU A 304 -0.92 12.10 29.05
N ASN A 305 -0.14 11.10 28.66
CA ASN A 305 1.31 11.25 28.55
C ASN A 305 1.69 12.16 27.38
N VAL A 306 1.01 12.02 26.24
CA VAL A 306 1.24 12.88 25.06
C VAL A 306 0.79 14.32 25.34
N ARG A 307 -0.38 14.53 25.95
CA ARG A 307 -0.85 15.86 26.37
C ARG A 307 0.14 16.56 27.28
N LYS A 308 0.66 15.86 28.27
CA LYS A 308 1.65 16.41 29.20
C LYS A 308 2.92 16.89 28.47
N VAL A 309 3.37 16.16 27.45
CA VAL A 309 4.53 16.54 26.64
C VAL A 309 4.23 17.81 25.82
N THR A 310 3.08 17.87 25.15
CA THR A 310 2.69 19.04 24.34
C THR A 310 2.41 20.28 25.19
N GLU A 311 1.72 20.14 26.33
CA GLU A 311 1.46 21.23 27.30
C GLU A 311 2.76 21.81 27.90
N ALA A 312 3.82 21.00 27.98
CA ALA A 312 5.15 21.44 28.38
C ALA A 312 5.95 22.14 27.24
N ASN A 313 5.28 22.52 26.14
CA ASN A 313 5.86 23.14 24.95
C ASN A 313 6.99 22.28 24.33
N LYS A 314 6.83 20.96 24.36
CA LYS A 314 7.71 20.00 23.67
C LYS A 314 7.02 19.53 22.40
N THR A 315 7.80 19.28 21.36
CA THR A 315 7.27 18.86 20.06
C THR A 315 7.10 17.35 20.01
N ALA A 316 5.96 16.89 19.51
CA ALA A 316 5.70 15.49 19.24
C ALA A 316 5.55 15.26 17.73
N LEU A 317 6.04 14.11 17.26
CA LEU A 317 5.82 13.64 15.90
C LEU A 317 5.29 12.21 15.95
N LEU A 318 4.15 11.99 15.30
CA LEU A 318 3.58 10.69 15.02
C LEU A 318 3.71 10.44 13.51
N PHE A 319 4.38 9.37 13.09
CA PHE A 319 4.49 9.02 11.67
C PHE A 319 4.18 7.55 11.44
N TYR A 320 3.38 7.23 10.42
CA TYR A 320 2.87 5.89 10.18
C TYR A 320 3.05 5.49 8.72
N GLY A 321 3.61 4.32 8.47
CA GLY A 321 3.43 3.67 7.17
C GLY A 321 1.96 3.32 6.94
N ASP A 322 1.39 3.75 5.81
CA ASP A 322 -0.04 3.59 5.51
C ASP A 322 -0.45 2.16 5.10
N THR A 323 0.51 1.23 5.04
CA THR A 323 0.27 -0.19 4.71
C THR A 323 0.51 -1.12 5.91
N ASP A 324 0.83 -0.55 7.08
CA ASP A 324 0.97 -1.28 8.33
C ASP A 324 -0.41 -1.60 8.93
N SER A 325 -0.63 -2.88 9.19
CA SER A 325 -1.87 -3.38 9.78
C SER A 325 -1.69 -3.88 11.23
N VAL A 326 -0.54 -3.60 11.85
CA VAL A 326 -0.27 -3.90 13.27
C VAL A 326 -0.58 -2.68 14.14
N CYS A 327 0.00 -1.52 13.81
CA CYS A 327 -0.34 -0.24 14.42
C CYS A 327 -0.70 0.74 13.29
N ASN A 328 -1.93 0.61 12.76
CA ASN A 328 -2.33 1.25 11.51
C ASN A 328 -2.44 2.78 11.60
N ALA A 329 -2.34 3.46 10.44
CA ALA A 329 -2.38 4.91 10.36
C ALA A 329 -3.71 5.54 10.81
N VAL A 330 -4.84 4.83 10.62
CA VAL A 330 -6.18 5.28 11.04
C VAL A 330 -6.23 5.44 12.55
N HIS A 331 -5.72 4.46 13.30
CA HIS A 331 -5.56 4.56 14.74
C HIS A 331 -4.68 5.76 15.13
N GLY A 332 -3.56 5.97 14.47
CA GLY A 332 -2.71 7.14 14.70
C GLY A 332 -3.45 8.48 14.52
N ALA A 333 -4.26 8.59 13.46
CA ALA A 333 -5.07 9.77 13.16
C ALA A 333 -6.18 9.98 14.20
N GLN A 334 -6.93 8.93 14.54
CA GLN A 334 -7.96 8.95 15.59
C GLN A 334 -7.37 9.38 16.95
N PHE A 335 -6.17 8.87 17.29
CA PHE A 335 -5.48 9.26 18.51
C PHE A 335 -5.07 10.75 18.48
N ALA A 336 -4.50 11.23 17.36
CA ALA A 336 -4.10 12.62 17.20
C ALA A 336 -5.28 13.58 17.36
N ALA A 337 -6.42 13.29 16.73
CA ALA A 337 -7.64 14.08 16.86
C ALA A 337 -8.19 14.08 18.30
N ARG A 338 -8.16 12.91 18.98
CA ARG A 338 -8.65 12.76 20.36
C ARG A 338 -7.87 13.57 21.40
N LEU A 339 -6.63 13.98 21.08
CA LEU A 339 -5.86 14.87 21.96
C LEU A 339 -6.57 16.20 22.18
N GLY A 340 -7.36 16.68 21.20
CA GLY A 340 -8.10 17.94 21.27
C GLY A 340 -7.19 19.18 21.17
N LEU A 341 -6.04 19.04 20.50
CA LEU A 341 -5.12 20.13 20.22
C LEU A 341 -5.68 21.03 19.10
N GLU A 342 -5.30 22.31 19.11
CA GLU A 342 -5.67 23.24 18.03
C GLU A 342 -5.00 22.81 16.72
N GLN A 343 -5.80 22.57 15.69
CA GLN A 343 -5.29 22.25 14.35
C GLN A 343 -4.79 23.53 13.67
N ILE A 344 -3.49 23.60 13.43
CA ILE A 344 -2.82 24.79 12.87
C ILE A 344 -2.67 24.73 11.35
N ALA A 345 -2.74 23.52 10.76
CA ALA A 345 -2.82 23.34 9.32
C ALA A 345 -3.70 22.12 8.97
N PRO A 346 -4.55 22.21 7.93
CA PRO A 346 -5.31 21.06 7.43
C PRO A 346 -4.41 20.00 6.81
N LEU A 347 -4.96 18.78 6.70
CA LEU A 347 -4.34 17.67 6.00
C LEU A 347 -3.89 18.12 4.61
N ARG A 348 -2.62 17.88 4.29
CA ARG A 348 -2.03 18.22 3.00
C ARG A 348 -0.95 17.22 2.61
N PRO A 349 -0.69 17.01 1.31
CA PRO A 349 0.49 16.28 0.90
C PRO A 349 1.77 17.01 1.32
N TYR A 350 2.80 16.23 1.66
CA TYR A 350 4.18 16.72 1.72
C TYR A 350 5.04 15.95 0.71
N VAL A 351 6.02 16.63 0.13
CA VAL A 351 6.65 16.22 -1.13
C VAL A 351 8.18 16.14 -1.09
N ASP A 352 8.73 15.38 -2.02
CA ASP A 352 10.11 15.41 -2.48
C ASP A 352 10.09 15.54 -4.01
N ASP A 353 10.46 16.73 -4.50
CA ASP A 353 10.49 17.04 -5.93
C ASP A 353 11.55 16.25 -6.72
N GLU A 354 12.40 15.46 -6.04
CA GLU A 354 13.40 14.58 -6.66
C GLU A 354 12.91 13.13 -6.89
N GLN A 355 11.63 12.83 -6.64
CA GLN A 355 11.02 11.53 -6.93
C GLN A 355 9.66 11.68 -7.63
N LEU A 356 9.17 10.62 -8.28
CA LEU A 356 7.82 10.57 -8.85
C LEU A 356 7.03 9.37 -8.28
N PRO A 357 5.77 9.56 -7.83
CA PRO A 357 5.15 10.86 -7.59
C PRO A 357 5.90 11.62 -6.47
N PRO A 358 5.91 12.96 -6.50
CA PRO A 358 6.68 13.76 -5.54
C PRO A 358 6.12 13.59 -4.11
N THR A 359 4.84 13.30 -3.96
CA THR A 359 4.19 13.08 -2.66
C THR A 359 4.78 11.89 -1.92
N ILE A 360 5.36 12.17 -0.76
CA ILE A 360 5.89 11.20 0.19
C ILE A 360 4.76 10.61 1.04
N GLY A 361 3.80 11.45 1.43
CA GLY A 361 2.66 11.09 2.26
C GLY A 361 1.84 12.33 2.61
N LEU A 362 1.08 12.25 3.69
CA LEU A 362 0.19 13.33 4.12
C LEU A 362 0.57 13.83 5.52
N LEU A 363 0.24 15.08 5.79
CA LEU A 363 0.60 15.80 7.01
C LEU A 363 -0.62 16.56 7.54
N THR A 364 -0.98 16.30 8.79
CA THR A 364 -1.87 17.17 9.59
C THR A 364 -1.05 17.78 10.72
N GLN A 365 -1.21 19.09 10.97
CA GLN A 365 -0.44 19.80 12.00
C GLN A 365 -1.37 20.34 13.08
N TYR A 366 -1.01 20.05 14.32
CA TYR A 366 -1.63 20.57 15.53
C TYR A 366 -0.61 21.37 16.35
N GLU A 367 -1.07 22.19 17.28
CA GLU A 367 -0.18 22.88 18.21
C GLU A 367 0.63 21.86 19.03
N GLY A 368 1.95 21.82 18.77
CA GLY A 368 2.89 20.92 19.47
C GLY A 368 2.95 19.48 18.95
N LEU A 369 2.14 19.11 17.96
CA LEU A 369 2.09 17.76 17.38
C LEU A 369 1.97 17.79 15.85
N ASP A 370 2.88 17.10 15.16
CA ASP A 370 2.73 16.76 13.75
C ASP A 370 2.30 15.29 13.59
N PHE A 371 1.30 15.02 12.75
CA PHE A 371 0.88 13.67 12.35
C PHE A 371 1.15 13.46 10.85
N LEU A 372 1.89 12.41 10.51
CA LEU A 372 2.27 12.09 9.13
C LEU A 372 1.93 10.66 8.74
N THR A 373 1.52 10.46 7.50
CA THR A 373 1.57 9.15 6.84
C THR A 373 2.80 9.06 5.92
N ILE A 374 3.29 7.85 5.68
CA ILE A 374 4.36 7.55 4.72
C ILE A 374 3.80 6.56 3.71
N ARG A 375 3.61 7.05 2.48
CA ARG A 375 2.94 6.31 1.43
C ARG A 375 3.71 5.07 1.03
N GLY A 376 3.07 3.91 1.10
CA GLY A 376 3.62 2.62 0.72
C GLY A 376 4.72 2.12 1.65
N ALA A 377 4.82 2.67 2.86
CA ALA A 377 5.65 2.12 3.93
C ALA A 377 4.82 1.18 4.80
N GLY A 378 5.48 0.18 5.36
CA GLY A 378 4.93 -0.74 6.34
C GLY A 378 5.24 -0.28 7.77
N HIS A 379 5.49 -1.25 8.63
CA HIS A 379 5.74 -1.06 10.05
C HIS A 379 7.15 -0.57 10.36
N PHE A 380 8.10 -0.76 9.43
CA PHE A 380 9.50 -0.34 9.58
C PHE A 380 9.88 0.67 8.49
N PRO A 381 9.29 1.89 8.43
CA PRO A 381 9.49 2.81 7.31
C PRO A 381 10.95 3.14 6.98
N ALA A 382 11.82 3.14 8.00
CA ALA A 382 13.26 3.38 7.85
C ALA A 382 14.07 2.19 7.30
N SER A 383 13.43 1.03 7.11
CA SER A 383 14.05 -0.19 6.58
C SER A 383 14.51 0.00 5.14
N SER A 384 15.59 -0.67 4.76
CA SER A 384 16.11 -0.64 3.38
C SER A 384 15.10 -1.14 2.34
N ASN A 385 14.10 -1.92 2.76
CA ASN A 385 13.08 -2.52 1.91
C ASN A 385 11.79 -1.66 1.81
N GLU A 386 11.72 -0.54 2.53
CA GLU A 386 10.54 0.32 2.62
C GLU A 386 10.85 1.73 2.06
N LYS A 387 10.87 2.77 2.91
CA LYS A 387 10.99 4.18 2.51
C LYS A 387 12.09 4.93 3.29
N PRO A 388 13.37 4.49 3.19
CA PRO A 388 14.45 5.02 4.03
C PRO A 388 14.87 6.46 3.69
N LYS A 389 14.71 6.92 2.43
CA LYS A 389 15.04 8.31 2.03
C LYS A 389 13.99 9.26 2.59
N GLU A 390 12.74 8.91 2.37
CA GLU A 390 11.54 9.61 2.81
C GLU A 390 11.53 9.73 4.34
N THR A 391 11.80 8.63 5.05
CA THR A 391 11.90 8.63 6.51
C THR A 391 13.06 9.49 7.01
N LEU A 392 14.19 9.54 6.29
CA LEU A 392 15.32 10.43 6.61
C LEU A 392 14.95 11.91 6.41
N GLN A 393 14.16 12.23 5.38
CA GLN A 393 13.64 13.58 5.14
C GLN A 393 12.72 14.03 6.28
N ILE A 394 11.75 13.20 6.67
CA ILE A 394 10.87 13.46 7.82
C ILE A 394 11.69 13.73 9.08
N PHE A 395 12.64 12.84 9.38
CA PHE A 395 13.51 12.96 10.54
C PHE A 395 14.34 14.26 10.53
N LYS A 396 15.01 14.56 9.41
CA LYS A 396 15.82 15.77 9.24
C LYS A 396 14.98 17.03 9.41
N ASN A 397 13.78 17.05 8.83
CA ASN A 397 12.92 18.24 8.81
C ASN A 397 12.29 18.49 10.18
N PHE A 398 11.87 17.44 10.89
CA PHE A 398 11.41 17.55 12.28
C PHE A 398 12.49 18.09 13.22
N ILE A 399 13.69 17.49 13.19
CA ILE A 399 14.78 17.87 14.10
C ILE A 399 15.28 19.30 13.81
N ASN A 400 15.35 19.70 12.54
CA ASN A 400 15.79 21.05 12.16
C ASN A 400 14.68 22.09 12.22
N LYS A 401 13.43 21.68 12.47
CA LYS A 401 12.23 22.54 12.42
C LYS A 401 12.10 23.25 11.07
N THR A 402 12.29 22.51 9.99
CA THR A 402 12.09 22.97 8.61
C THR A 402 10.83 22.33 8.04
N GLU A 403 10.28 22.90 6.97
CA GLU A 403 9.14 22.31 6.26
C GLU A 403 9.44 20.88 5.82
N TYR A 404 8.45 20.00 5.94
CA TYR A 404 8.58 18.59 5.52
C TYR A 404 8.84 18.43 4.02
N ASP A 405 8.56 19.46 3.23
CA ASP A 405 8.85 19.55 1.79
C ASP A 405 10.34 19.86 1.49
N THR A 406 11.20 19.99 2.52
CA THR A 406 12.63 20.26 2.31
C THR A 406 13.36 18.97 1.92
N PRO A 407 13.79 18.79 0.64
CA PRO A 407 14.28 17.52 0.16
C PRO A 407 15.66 17.13 0.72
N ILE A 408 16.02 15.87 0.51
CA ILE A 408 17.39 15.37 0.69
C ILE A 408 17.98 15.09 -0.69
N SER A 409 18.91 15.95 -1.09
CA SER A 409 19.39 15.97 -2.48
C SER A 409 20.16 14.72 -2.90
N HIS A 410 19.83 14.22 -4.08
CA HIS A 410 20.63 13.31 -4.88
C HIS A 410 20.92 13.94 -6.26
N ASP A 411 22.21 14.17 -6.57
CA ASP A 411 22.66 14.80 -7.82
C ASP A 411 22.61 13.83 -9.02
N VAL A 412 21.54 13.82 -9.86
CA VAL A 412 21.65 13.51 -11.31
C VAL A 412 20.44 14.07 -12.12
N PRO A 413 20.66 14.82 -13.21
CA PRO A 413 19.59 15.23 -14.16
C PRO A 413 19.38 14.26 -15.34
N TYR A 414 18.13 14.11 -15.80
CA TYR A 414 17.69 13.34 -16.97
C TYR A 414 16.94 14.22 -18.00
N GLU A 415 17.18 14.01 -19.31
CA GLU A 415 16.49 14.67 -20.43
C GLU A 415 15.82 13.64 -21.36
N ALA A 416 14.55 13.88 -21.73
CA ALA A 416 13.77 13.00 -22.59
C ALA A 416 13.87 13.38 -24.10
N PRO A 417 13.92 12.42 -25.04
CA PRO A 417 13.90 12.68 -26.48
C PRO A 417 12.48 12.82 -27.07
N VAL A 418 12.36 13.61 -28.15
CA VAL A 418 11.14 13.80 -28.96
C VAL A 418 11.28 13.10 -30.31
N THR A 419 10.23 12.41 -30.78
CA THR A 419 10.19 11.81 -32.13
C THR A 419 8.96 12.20 -32.95
N PRO A 420 9.07 12.29 -34.30
CA PRO A 420 8.03 12.81 -35.19
C PRO A 420 7.14 11.71 -35.81
N SER A 421 5.93 12.07 -36.23
CA SER A 421 4.94 11.18 -36.87
C SER A 421 5.14 11.03 -38.38
N ALA A 422 4.80 9.85 -38.91
CA ALA A 422 4.84 9.49 -40.33
C ALA A 422 3.43 9.35 -40.94
N PRO A 423 3.26 9.44 -42.28
CA PRO A 423 1.96 9.41 -42.94
C PRO A 423 1.40 7.99 -43.12
N ILE A 424 0.07 7.89 -43.19
CA ILE A 424 -0.71 6.65 -43.32
C ILE A 424 -0.60 6.09 -44.76
N PRO A 425 -0.37 4.76 -44.96
CA PRO A 425 -0.32 4.14 -46.30
C PRO A 425 -1.68 4.02 -47.01
N GLU A 426 -1.68 4.06 -48.35
CA GLU A 426 -2.82 3.70 -49.20
C GLU A 426 -3.02 2.16 -49.24
N ASN A 427 -4.30 1.70 -49.19
CA ASN A 427 -4.78 0.29 -49.19
C ASN A 427 -4.84 -0.44 -47.83
N TRP A 428 -5.32 0.22 -46.79
CA TRP A 428 -5.47 -0.34 -45.43
C TRP A 428 -6.65 -1.32 -45.26
N ASP A 429 -7.45 -1.60 -46.29
CA ASP A 429 -8.71 -2.34 -46.23
C ASP A 429 -8.62 -3.84 -46.63
N ALA A 430 -7.42 -4.34 -46.93
CA ALA A 430 -7.18 -5.71 -47.44
C ALA A 430 -7.05 -6.82 -46.36
N ASP A 431 -7.77 -6.73 -45.24
CA ASP A 431 -7.64 -7.63 -44.08
C ASP A 431 -7.77 -9.14 -44.34
N PRO A 432 -7.13 -10.01 -43.51
CA PRO A 432 -6.30 -9.71 -42.33
C PRO A 432 -4.80 -9.57 -42.63
N PHE A 433 -4.11 -8.66 -41.94
CA PHE A 433 -2.67 -8.40 -42.13
C PHE A 433 -1.81 -9.23 -41.16
N LEU A 434 -1.01 -10.17 -41.69
CA LEU A 434 -0.01 -10.89 -40.91
C LEU A 434 1.19 -9.98 -40.59
N ILE A 435 1.45 -9.74 -39.30
CA ILE A 435 2.67 -9.04 -38.86
C ILE A 435 3.86 -9.98 -39.11
N LYS A 436 4.78 -9.55 -39.97
CA LYS A 436 6.00 -10.33 -40.32
C LYS A 436 7.22 -9.95 -39.49
N ASN A 437 7.34 -8.68 -39.13
CA ASN A 437 8.38 -8.13 -38.27
C ASN A 437 7.79 -6.97 -37.48
N LEU A 438 8.19 -6.83 -36.21
CA LEU A 438 7.90 -5.66 -35.39
C LEU A 438 9.21 -4.88 -35.18
N PRO A 439 9.28 -3.58 -35.51
CA PRO A 439 10.48 -2.79 -35.30
C PRO A 439 10.94 -2.80 -33.84
N ASN A 440 12.26 -2.79 -33.62
CA ASN A 440 12.90 -2.71 -32.30
C ASN A 440 12.57 -3.87 -31.33
N LEU A 441 12.00 -4.97 -31.82
CA LEU A 441 11.85 -6.19 -31.02
C LEU A 441 13.21 -6.87 -30.85
N ASP A 442 13.60 -7.10 -29.60
CA ASP A 442 14.89 -7.67 -29.19
C ASP A 442 15.09 -9.13 -29.60
N GLU A 443 14.00 -9.86 -29.89
CA GLU A 443 14.01 -11.23 -30.37
C GLU A 443 13.07 -11.48 -31.57
N PRO A 444 13.26 -12.57 -32.34
CA PRO A 444 12.32 -12.93 -33.41
C PRO A 444 10.89 -13.17 -32.86
N MET A 445 9.87 -12.77 -33.62
CA MET A 445 8.48 -13.05 -33.24
C MET A 445 8.22 -14.57 -33.20
N LYS A 446 7.88 -15.06 -32.01
CA LYS A 446 7.55 -16.47 -31.74
C LYS A 446 6.09 -16.83 -32.01
N SER A 447 5.25 -15.84 -32.29
CA SER A 447 3.80 -15.98 -32.48
C SER A 447 3.36 -15.36 -33.81
N LYS A 448 2.35 -15.97 -34.45
CA LYS A 448 1.69 -15.33 -35.60
C LYS A 448 0.74 -14.28 -35.05
N GLN A 449 0.77 -13.07 -35.58
CA GLN A 449 -0.08 -11.98 -35.11
C GLN A 449 -0.74 -11.32 -36.31
N TYR A 450 -2.01 -11.00 -36.16
CA TYR A 450 -2.84 -10.44 -37.21
C TYR A 450 -3.43 -9.13 -36.76
N THR A 451 -3.33 -8.11 -37.58
CA THR A 451 -4.03 -6.85 -37.36
C THR A 451 -5.05 -6.62 -38.46
N GLY A 452 -6.01 -5.75 -38.19
CA GLY A 452 -6.98 -5.34 -39.19
C GLY A 452 -8.14 -4.54 -38.63
N TYR A 453 -9.17 -4.42 -39.44
CA TYR A 453 -10.37 -3.65 -39.19
C TYR A 453 -11.66 -4.49 -39.28
N LEU A 454 -12.61 -4.16 -38.41
CA LEU A 454 -13.94 -4.76 -38.35
C LEU A 454 -14.97 -3.68 -38.68
N ASN A 455 -15.72 -3.87 -39.76
CA ASN A 455 -16.78 -2.93 -40.15
C ASN A 455 -18.00 -3.18 -39.26
N VAL A 456 -18.36 -2.20 -38.43
CA VAL A 456 -19.54 -2.30 -37.54
C VAL A 456 -20.71 -1.46 -38.04
N SER A 457 -20.44 -0.45 -38.87
CA SER A 457 -21.42 0.27 -39.67
C SER A 457 -20.85 0.67 -41.04
N GLU A 458 -21.58 1.44 -41.84
CA GLU A 458 -21.05 2.03 -43.07
C GLU A 458 -19.86 2.97 -42.82
N THR A 459 -19.79 3.57 -41.62
CA THR A 459 -18.81 4.62 -41.30
C THR A 459 -17.84 4.21 -40.20
N LYS A 460 -18.21 3.26 -39.33
CA LYS A 460 -17.44 2.85 -38.17
C LYS A 460 -16.63 1.59 -38.46
N LYS A 461 -15.32 1.67 -38.19
CA LYS A 461 -14.37 0.57 -38.39
C LYS A 461 -13.47 0.43 -37.16
N LEU A 462 -13.54 -0.72 -36.50
CA LEU A 462 -12.78 -0.99 -35.27
C LEU A 462 -11.50 -1.76 -35.57
N PHE A 463 -10.36 -1.24 -35.12
CA PHE A 463 -9.06 -1.88 -35.23
C PHE A 463 -8.94 -3.02 -34.20
N TYR A 464 -8.39 -4.15 -34.64
CA TYR A 464 -8.02 -5.23 -33.74
C TYR A 464 -6.56 -5.66 -33.94
N TRP A 465 -5.94 -6.08 -32.84
CA TRP A 465 -4.69 -6.84 -32.85
C TRP A 465 -4.95 -8.21 -32.25
N TYR A 466 -4.94 -9.24 -33.08
CA TYR A 466 -5.08 -10.64 -32.69
C TYR A 466 -3.70 -11.30 -32.54
N VAL A 467 -3.39 -11.75 -31.33
CA VAL A 467 -2.14 -12.47 -31.03
C VAL A 467 -2.41 -13.98 -30.96
N LYS A 468 -1.95 -14.73 -31.98
CA LYS A 468 -1.98 -16.20 -32.03
C LYS A 468 -0.65 -16.76 -31.51
N TYR A 469 -0.62 -17.25 -30.28
CA TYR A 469 0.58 -17.89 -29.72
C TYR A 469 0.92 -19.19 -30.47
N ILE A 470 2.20 -19.46 -30.76
CA ILE A 470 2.63 -20.67 -31.49
C ILE A 470 3.81 -21.42 -30.83
N GLU A 471 4.46 -20.90 -29.78
CA GLU A 471 5.60 -21.62 -29.17
C GLU A 471 5.35 -22.02 -27.70
N SER A 472 4.80 -23.22 -27.53
CA SER A 472 4.88 -24.11 -26.37
C SER A 472 4.68 -23.51 -24.97
N GLU A 473 3.50 -23.79 -24.40
CA GLU A 473 3.29 -24.39 -23.06
C GLU A 473 1.86 -25.02 -22.95
N SER A 474 0.97 -24.78 -23.92
CA SER A 474 -0.42 -25.33 -24.03
C SER A 474 -0.73 -25.92 -25.44
N ASP A 475 -1.91 -25.64 -26.03
CA ASP A 475 -2.36 -26.11 -27.36
C ASP A 475 -3.14 -24.98 -28.10
N PRO A 476 -2.45 -24.09 -28.83
CA PRO A 476 -3.04 -22.84 -29.34
C PRO A 476 -4.21 -22.98 -30.31
N ASP A 477 -4.37 -24.13 -30.96
CA ASP A 477 -5.52 -24.39 -31.84
C ASP A 477 -6.78 -24.71 -31.02
N ASN A 478 -6.63 -25.23 -29.80
CA ASN A 478 -7.72 -25.55 -28.86
C ASN A 478 -7.86 -24.56 -27.69
N ASP A 479 -6.86 -23.72 -27.44
CA ASP A 479 -6.87 -22.70 -26.38
C ASP A 479 -8.06 -21.72 -26.54
N PRO A 480 -8.59 -21.18 -25.42
CA PRO A 480 -9.70 -20.23 -25.46
C PRO A 480 -9.38 -18.97 -26.28
N VAL A 481 -10.42 -18.38 -26.86
CA VAL A 481 -10.40 -17.03 -27.43
C VAL A 481 -10.90 -16.06 -26.37
N VAL A 482 -10.16 -14.97 -26.17
CA VAL A 482 -10.50 -13.91 -25.22
C VAL A 482 -10.53 -12.59 -25.98
N LEU A 483 -11.66 -11.89 -25.93
CA LEU A 483 -11.72 -10.48 -26.29
C LEU A 483 -11.22 -9.65 -25.11
N TRP A 484 -10.34 -8.68 -25.33
CA TRP A 484 -9.89 -7.72 -24.34
C TRP A 484 -10.31 -6.30 -24.72
N LEU A 485 -10.91 -5.58 -23.77
CA LEU A 485 -11.39 -4.19 -23.90
C LEU A 485 -10.80 -3.33 -22.76
N ASN A 486 -9.99 -2.34 -23.08
CA ASN A 486 -9.59 -1.31 -22.10
C ASN A 486 -10.76 -0.31 -21.91
N GLY A 487 -10.75 0.40 -20.79
CA GLY A 487 -11.79 1.35 -20.41
C GLY A 487 -11.57 2.77 -20.94
N GLY A 488 -11.56 3.75 -20.03
CA GLY A 488 -11.51 5.18 -20.32
C GLY A 488 -12.79 5.90 -19.83
N PRO A 489 -13.89 5.95 -20.61
CA PRO A 489 -14.06 5.57 -22.03
C PRO A 489 -13.03 6.17 -22.98
N GLY A 490 -12.62 5.39 -23.99
CA GLY A 490 -11.79 5.90 -25.09
C GLY A 490 -10.31 5.54 -25.05
N CYS A 491 -9.87 4.71 -24.11
CA CYS A 491 -8.49 4.20 -24.07
C CYS A 491 -8.31 3.02 -25.02
N SER A 492 -7.13 2.91 -25.63
CA SER A 492 -6.84 1.84 -26.60
C SER A 492 -6.62 0.51 -25.90
N SER A 493 -7.10 -0.58 -26.48
CA SER A 493 -6.79 -1.93 -25.99
C SER A 493 -5.34 -2.36 -26.22
N LEU A 494 -4.57 -1.56 -26.94
CA LEU A 494 -3.13 -1.76 -27.06
C LEU A 494 -2.38 -1.40 -25.77
N GLU A 495 -3.02 -0.70 -24.83
CA GLU A 495 -2.52 -0.55 -23.45
C GLU A 495 -2.40 -1.93 -22.78
N GLY A 496 -3.46 -2.74 -22.83
CA GLY A 496 -3.41 -4.14 -22.40
C GLY A 496 -2.31 -4.94 -23.08
N LEU A 497 -2.06 -4.68 -24.36
CA LEU A 497 -1.06 -5.39 -25.15
C LEU A 497 0.38 -5.05 -24.72
N PHE A 498 0.69 -3.76 -24.55
CA PHE A 498 2.07 -3.27 -24.36
C PHE A 498 2.44 -2.94 -22.91
N MET A 499 1.47 -2.71 -22.02
CA MET A 499 1.73 -2.32 -20.63
C MET A 499 1.34 -3.41 -19.63
N GLU A 500 0.25 -4.13 -19.89
CA GLU A 500 -0.39 -4.92 -18.84
C GLU A 500 -0.17 -6.44 -18.98
N MET A 501 -0.89 -7.15 -19.85
CA MET A 501 -0.87 -8.63 -19.92
C MET A 501 -0.47 -9.19 -21.28
N GLY A 502 -0.34 -8.34 -22.29
CA GLY A 502 0.09 -8.76 -23.62
C GLY A 502 1.58 -9.15 -23.69
N PRO A 503 2.01 -9.61 -24.87
CA PRO A 503 3.29 -10.29 -25.05
C PRO A 503 4.49 -9.35 -25.06
N PHE A 504 4.27 -8.03 -25.09
CA PHE A 504 5.32 -7.04 -25.32
C PHE A 504 5.37 -5.97 -24.23
N ARG A 505 6.57 -5.39 -24.04
CA ARG A 505 6.81 -4.20 -23.23
C ARG A 505 7.61 -3.20 -24.02
N ALA A 506 7.03 -2.03 -24.25
CA ALA A 506 7.80 -0.91 -24.78
C ALA A 506 8.70 -0.34 -23.68
N ARG A 507 9.98 -0.15 -23.98
CA ARG A 507 10.98 0.46 -23.09
C ARG A 507 11.59 1.67 -23.75
N ASN A 508 12.23 2.54 -22.96
CA ASN A 508 13.02 3.65 -23.47
C ASN A 508 12.27 4.48 -24.53
N PHE A 509 11.03 4.87 -24.24
CA PHE A 509 10.18 5.65 -25.17
C PHE A 509 9.99 4.98 -26.55
N GLY A 510 9.94 3.64 -26.58
CA GLY A 510 9.77 2.85 -27.81
C GLY A 510 11.08 2.53 -28.56
N ALA A 511 12.24 2.87 -27.98
CA ALA A 511 13.53 2.52 -28.56
C ALA A 511 13.79 1.00 -28.53
N SER A 512 13.21 0.28 -27.58
CA SER A 512 13.23 -1.19 -27.54
C SER A 512 11.86 -1.76 -27.18
N ILE A 513 11.53 -2.91 -27.76
CA ILE A 513 10.40 -3.74 -27.38
C ILE A 513 10.96 -5.04 -26.82
N GLU A 514 10.57 -5.37 -25.60
CA GLU A 514 10.97 -6.59 -24.89
C GLU A 514 9.80 -7.57 -24.78
N ARG A 515 10.08 -8.86 -24.65
CA ARG A 515 9.06 -9.87 -24.38
C ARG A 515 8.61 -9.89 -22.92
N ASN A 516 7.30 -9.85 -22.71
CA ASN A 516 6.68 -10.15 -21.42
C ASN A 516 6.65 -11.67 -21.16
N LYS A 517 7.41 -12.13 -20.17
CA LYS A 517 7.45 -13.55 -19.75
C LYS A 517 6.15 -14.00 -19.07
N TRP A 518 5.34 -13.06 -18.58
CA TRP A 518 4.10 -13.30 -17.83
C TRP A 518 2.83 -13.03 -18.65
N THR A 519 2.95 -13.05 -19.98
CA THR A 519 1.82 -12.76 -20.86
C THR A 519 0.69 -13.78 -20.74
N TRP A 520 -0.55 -13.30 -20.74
CA TRP A 520 -1.75 -14.15 -20.78
C TRP A 520 -1.86 -14.95 -22.08
N ASN A 521 -1.18 -14.51 -23.15
CA ASN A 521 -1.12 -15.25 -24.41
C ASN A 521 -0.45 -16.63 -24.29
N ARG A 522 0.17 -16.96 -23.14
CA ARG A 522 0.68 -18.32 -22.86
C ARG A 522 -0.43 -19.37 -22.82
N VAL A 523 -1.67 -18.98 -22.53
CA VAL A 523 -2.81 -19.91 -22.34
C VAL A 523 -4.08 -19.49 -23.09
N ALA A 524 -4.02 -18.42 -23.89
CA ALA A 524 -5.18 -17.88 -24.59
C ALA A 524 -4.82 -17.18 -25.92
N ASN A 525 -5.77 -17.26 -26.86
CA ASN A 525 -5.82 -16.47 -28.08
C ASN A 525 -6.50 -15.12 -27.78
N ILE A 526 -5.77 -14.01 -27.73
CA ILE A 526 -6.33 -12.72 -27.28
C ILE A 526 -6.54 -11.76 -28.46
N ILE A 527 -7.74 -11.17 -28.53
CA ILE A 527 -8.13 -10.11 -29.44
C ILE A 527 -8.13 -8.79 -28.64
N TYR A 528 -7.16 -7.93 -28.91
CA TYR A 528 -7.16 -6.56 -28.39
C TYR A 528 -7.97 -5.68 -29.35
N LEU A 529 -9.11 -5.17 -28.92
CA LEU A 529 -10.04 -4.42 -29.78
C LEU A 529 -10.11 -2.96 -29.35
N ASP A 530 -9.69 -2.05 -30.23
CA ASP A 530 -9.87 -0.62 -29.99
C ASP A 530 -11.34 -0.25 -30.21
N ALA A 531 -12.06 0.03 -29.13
CA ALA A 531 -13.46 0.45 -29.16
C ALA A 531 -13.71 1.59 -28.16
N PRO A 532 -14.62 2.53 -28.45
CA PRO A 532 -15.41 2.67 -29.68
C PRO A 532 -14.62 3.20 -30.90
N ALA A 533 -15.31 3.47 -32.01
CA ALA A 533 -14.68 4.07 -33.18
C ALA A 533 -14.05 5.44 -32.85
N GLY A 534 -12.86 5.71 -33.39
CA GLY A 534 -12.04 6.88 -33.02
C GLY A 534 -11.03 6.63 -31.90
N VAL A 535 -11.08 5.49 -31.21
CA VAL A 535 -10.06 5.05 -30.24
C VAL A 535 -8.87 4.42 -30.93
N GLY A 536 -7.65 4.75 -30.51
CA GLY A 536 -6.42 4.13 -31.02
C GLY A 536 -6.33 4.21 -32.54
N PHE A 537 -6.34 3.06 -33.20
CA PHE A 537 -6.35 2.99 -34.67
C PHE A 537 -7.74 2.84 -35.29
N SER A 538 -8.81 2.73 -34.49
CA SER A 538 -10.21 2.67 -34.94
C SER A 538 -10.68 4.02 -35.48
N VAL A 539 -11.61 3.99 -36.45
CA VAL A 539 -12.05 5.19 -37.16
C VAL A 539 -13.57 5.26 -37.32
N ASP A 540 -14.11 6.46 -37.16
CA ASP A 540 -15.43 6.82 -37.66
C ASP A 540 -15.27 7.81 -38.82
N LEU A 541 -15.68 7.37 -40.02
CA LEU A 541 -15.55 8.14 -41.25
C LEU A 541 -16.45 9.39 -41.29
N ASN A 542 -17.44 9.49 -40.40
CA ASN A 542 -18.27 10.69 -40.25
C ASN A 542 -17.66 11.72 -39.29
N GLY A 543 -16.59 11.38 -38.57
CA GLY A 543 -15.92 12.26 -37.60
C GLY A 543 -16.76 12.60 -36.35
N THR A 544 -17.83 11.84 -36.08
CA THR A 544 -18.63 11.96 -34.85
C THR A 544 -17.99 11.05 -33.79
N LEU A 545 -17.75 11.57 -32.59
CA LEU A 545 -17.09 10.84 -31.49
C LEU A 545 -17.96 10.80 -30.22
N ALA A 546 -19.28 10.82 -30.39
CA ALA A 546 -20.24 10.72 -29.30
C ALA A 546 -21.00 9.41 -29.43
N TYR A 547 -20.82 8.52 -28.46
CA TYR A 547 -21.41 7.18 -28.44
C TYR A 547 -22.13 6.96 -27.11
N THR A 548 -23.22 6.20 -27.12
CA THR A 548 -23.85 5.70 -25.89
C THR A 548 -23.32 4.30 -25.57
N ASP A 549 -23.41 3.86 -24.31
CA ASP A 549 -22.95 2.53 -23.94
C ASP A 549 -23.68 1.40 -24.70
N ASP A 550 -24.98 1.60 -24.99
CA ASP A 550 -25.75 0.67 -25.81
C ASP A 550 -25.22 0.59 -27.25
N GLU A 551 -24.87 1.73 -27.85
CA GLU A 551 -24.29 1.77 -29.19
C GLU A 551 -22.93 1.08 -29.22
N VAL A 552 -22.07 1.33 -28.24
CA VAL A 552 -20.76 0.67 -28.15
C VAL A 552 -20.91 -0.84 -27.98
N ALA A 553 -21.86 -1.28 -27.15
CA ALA A 553 -22.12 -2.69 -26.93
C ALA A 553 -22.69 -3.39 -28.19
N ASP A 554 -23.58 -2.73 -28.93
CA ASP A 554 -24.10 -3.21 -30.22
C ASP A 554 -22.99 -3.30 -31.29
N ASP A 555 -22.16 -2.25 -31.40
CA ASP A 555 -21.02 -2.22 -32.32
C ASP A 555 -20.03 -3.35 -32.00
N ASN A 556 -19.68 -3.53 -30.72
CA ASN A 556 -18.77 -4.58 -30.30
C ASN A 556 -19.34 -5.98 -30.58
N HIS A 557 -20.66 -6.16 -30.44
CA HIS A 557 -21.33 -7.41 -30.80
C HIS A 557 -21.19 -7.71 -32.31
N VAL A 558 -21.38 -6.70 -33.16
CA VAL A 558 -21.15 -6.82 -34.61
C VAL A 558 -19.67 -7.09 -34.91
N ALA A 559 -18.75 -6.39 -34.24
CA ALA A 559 -17.32 -6.53 -34.45
C ALA A 559 -16.85 -7.98 -34.24
N ILE A 560 -17.26 -8.60 -33.14
CA ILE A 560 -16.86 -9.99 -32.84
C ILE A 560 -17.56 -10.98 -33.78
N SER A 561 -18.79 -10.71 -34.19
CA SER A 561 -19.46 -11.49 -35.22
C SER A 561 -18.67 -11.48 -36.55
N GLU A 562 -18.18 -10.31 -36.96
CA GLU A 562 -17.32 -10.15 -38.14
C GLU A 562 -15.95 -10.81 -37.95
N TRP A 563 -15.36 -10.70 -36.76
CA TRP A 563 -14.09 -11.34 -36.45
C TRP A 563 -14.16 -12.86 -36.60
N PHE A 564 -15.23 -13.50 -36.09
CA PHE A 564 -15.45 -14.94 -36.28
C PHE A 564 -15.76 -15.33 -37.74
N LYS A 565 -16.23 -14.40 -38.59
CA LYS A 565 -16.32 -14.64 -40.05
C LYS A 565 -14.95 -14.64 -40.70
N LYS A 566 -14.04 -13.77 -40.27
CA LYS A 566 -12.63 -13.71 -40.74
C LYS A 566 -11.80 -14.90 -40.22
N PHE A 567 -12.08 -15.39 -39.02
CA PHE A 567 -11.40 -16.54 -38.39
C PHE A 567 -12.38 -17.68 -38.04
N PRO A 568 -13.02 -18.34 -39.03
CA PRO A 568 -14.13 -19.28 -38.79
C PRO A 568 -13.70 -20.54 -38.02
N HIS A 569 -12.44 -20.96 -38.12
CA HIS A 569 -11.88 -22.07 -37.38
C HIS A 569 -11.83 -21.83 -35.86
N ARG A 570 -11.99 -20.58 -35.41
CA ARG A 570 -12.00 -20.21 -33.99
C ARG A 570 -13.36 -20.31 -33.31
N ARG A 571 -14.44 -20.51 -34.08
CA ARG A 571 -15.81 -20.62 -33.52
C ARG A 571 -16.01 -21.83 -32.61
N SER A 572 -15.15 -22.85 -32.70
CA SER A 572 -15.19 -24.01 -31.82
C SER A 572 -14.45 -23.81 -30.50
N ASN A 573 -13.62 -22.78 -30.37
CA ASN A 573 -12.88 -22.48 -29.15
C ASN A 573 -13.80 -21.87 -28.10
N LYS A 574 -13.54 -22.16 -26.83
CA LYS A 574 -14.20 -21.46 -25.71
C LYS A 574 -13.96 -19.95 -25.87
N PHE A 575 -14.99 -19.15 -25.69
CA PHE A 575 -14.94 -17.70 -25.87
C PHE A 575 -15.25 -16.97 -24.57
N TYR A 576 -14.43 -15.98 -24.24
CA TYR A 576 -14.58 -15.11 -23.07
C TYR A 576 -14.46 -13.64 -23.49
N VAL A 577 -15.15 -12.77 -22.76
CA VAL A 577 -15.03 -11.31 -22.89
C VAL A 577 -14.37 -10.76 -21.63
N ALA A 578 -13.29 -10.03 -21.79
CA ALA A 578 -12.50 -9.48 -20.70
C ALA A 578 -12.31 -7.96 -20.88
N GLY A 579 -12.15 -7.24 -19.77
CA GLY A 579 -11.83 -5.82 -19.82
C GLY A 579 -11.53 -5.21 -18.46
N GLU A 580 -11.14 -3.94 -18.48
CA GLU A 580 -10.69 -3.20 -17.30
C GLU A 580 -11.31 -1.80 -17.21
N SER A 581 -11.43 -1.23 -16.00
CA SER A 581 -11.90 0.14 -15.77
C SER A 581 -13.32 0.33 -16.29
N TYR A 582 -13.58 1.27 -17.20
CA TYR A 582 -14.89 1.39 -17.87
C TYR A 582 -15.26 0.14 -18.71
N GLY A 583 -14.31 -0.77 -18.93
CA GLY A 583 -14.60 -2.15 -19.34
C GLY A 583 -15.57 -2.88 -18.41
N GLY A 584 -15.73 -2.45 -17.15
CA GLY A 584 -16.79 -2.87 -16.24
C GLY A 584 -18.21 -2.58 -16.74
N THR A 585 -18.37 -1.59 -17.62
CA THR A 585 -19.62 -1.32 -18.36
C THR A 585 -19.65 -2.09 -19.67
N TYR A 586 -18.58 -2.01 -20.47
CA TYR A 586 -18.54 -2.63 -21.81
C TYR A 586 -18.71 -4.16 -21.77
N VAL A 587 -18.03 -4.82 -20.84
CA VAL A 587 -17.96 -6.28 -20.76
C VAL A 587 -19.31 -6.89 -20.41
N PRO A 588 -20.04 -6.48 -19.35
CA PRO A 588 -21.39 -6.98 -19.07
C PRO A 588 -22.39 -6.66 -20.18
N MET A 589 -22.38 -5.43 -20.71
CA MET A 589 -23.35 -5.03 -21.74
C MET A 589 -23.16 -5.79 -23.06
N LEU A 590 -21.93 -6.05 -23.46
CA LEU A 590 -21.62 -6.92 -24.60
C LEU A 590 -21.96 -8.39 -24.30
N SER A 591 -21.62 -8.87 -23.11
CA SER A 591 -21.89 -10.26 -22.71
C SER A 591 -23.39 -10.56 -22.69
N ALA A 592 -24.24 -9.61 -22.28
CA ALA A 592 -25.69 -9.75 -22.35
C ALA A 592 -26.17 -9.96 -23.80
N ARG A 593 -25.68 -9.15 -24.75
CA ARG A 593 -25.99 -9.28 -26.18
C ARG A 593 -25.54 -10.62 -26.76
N ILE A 594 -24.36 -11.10 -26.37
CA ILE A 594 -23.82 -12.40 -26.77
C ILE A 594 -24.68 -13.56 -26.24
N VAL A 595 -25.18 -13.46 -25.01
CA VAL A 595 -26.09 -14.45 -24.42
C VAL A 595 -27.41 -14.48 -25.18
N ASP A 596 -27.95 -13.32 -25.54
CA ASP A 596 -29.17 -13.23 -26.37
C ASP A 596 -28.94 -13.78 -27.78
N ASP A 597 -27.72 -13.69 -28.31
CA ASP A 597 -27.28 -14.31 -29.57
C ASP A 597 -26.52 -15.64 -29.39
N ALA A 598 -26.90 -16.46 -28.40
CA ALA A 598 -26.24 -17.73 -28.10
C ALA A 598 -26.15 -18.70 -29.29
N LYS A 599 -27.02 -18.55 -30.31
CA LYS A 599 -26.96 -19.34 -31.55
C LYS A 599 -25.70 -19.06 -32.36
N ASN A 600 -25.26 -17.80 -32.44
CA ASN A 600 -24.04 -17.42 -33.15
C ASN A 600 -22.79 -17.52 -32.26
N PHE A 601 -22.97 -17.54 -30.93
CA PHE A 601 -21.91 -17.65 -29.93
C PHE A 601 -22.04 -18.88 -29.01
N PRO A 602 -22.17 -20.11 -29.54
CA PRO A 602 -22.41 -21.31 -28.73
C PRO A 602 -21.26 -21.67 -27.77
N GLN A 603 -20.08 -21.05 -27.96
CA GLN A 603 -18.91 -21.26 -27.13
C GLN A 603 -18.62 -20.13 -26.16
N PHE A 604 -19.51 -19.14 -25.99
CA PHE A 604 -19.37 -18.16 -24.91
C PHE A 604 -19.41 -18.87 -23.54
N LYS A 605 -18.39 -18.65 -22.71
CA LYS A 605 -18.22 -19.31 -21.40
C LYS A 605 -18.19 -18.37 -20.21
N GLY A 606 -18.01 -17.08 -20.42
CA GLY A 606 -18.04 -16.11 -19.33
C GLY A 606 -17.29 -14.83 -19.62
N MET A 607 -17.17 -14.01 -18.58
CA MET A 607 -16.54 -12.71 -18.64
C MET A 607 -15.53 -12.50 -17.50
N LEU A 608 -14.57 -11.60 -17.72
CA LEU A 608 -13.54 -11.21 -16.75
C LEU A 608 -13.52 -9.67 -16.66
N ILE A 609 -13.53 -9.12 -15.45
CA ILE A 609 -13.56 -7.68 -15.24
C ILE A 609 -12.49 -7.33 -14.21
N GLY A 610 -11.48 -6.56 -14.63
CA GLY A 610 -10.47 -5.99 -13.74
C GLY A 610 -10.88 -4.57 -13.32
N ASN A 611 -10.85 -4.26 -12.03
CA ASN A 611 -11.08 -2.91 -11.48
C ASN A 611 -12.23 -2.14 -12.18
N GLY A 612 -13.39 -2.80 -12.35
CA GLY A 612 -14.44 -2.33 -13.24
C GLY A 612 -15.37 -1.27 -12.64
N CYS A 613 -15.67 -0.21 -13.40
CA CYS A 613 -16.78 0.71 -13.12
C CYS A 613 -18.09 -0.02 -13.44
N MET A 614 -18.87 -0.36 -12.41
CA MET A 614 -20.09 -1.18 -12.58
C MET A 614 -21.33 -0.52 -11.96
N ASP A 615 -21.15 0.32 -10.94
CA ASP A 615 -22.21 1.04 -10.26
C ASP A 615 -21.61 2.30 -9.62
N ASP A 616 -22.04 3.47 -10.08
CA ASP A 616 -21.48 4.76 -9.63
C ASP A 616 -21.78 5.02 -8.15
N ARG A 617 -22.96 4.61 -7.65
CA ARG A 617 -23.37 4.83 -6.25
C ARG A 617 -22.53 3.96 -5.32
N LEU A 618 -22.29 2.69 -5.67
CA LEU A 618 -21.41 1.81 -4.90
C LEU A 618 -19.96 2.27 -4.97
N GLN A 619 -19.46 2.62 -6.16
CA GLN A 619 -18.10 3.11 -6.34
C GLN A 619 -17.86 4.37 -5.49
N TYR A 620 -18.76 5.35 -5.56
CA TYR A 620 -18.67 6.60 -4.80
C TYR A 620 -18.63 6.36 -3.29
N ASN A 621 -19.58 5.58 -2.76
CA ASN A 621 -19.66 5.32 -1.32
C ASN A 621 -18.47 4.49 -0.81
N SER A 622 -18.02 3.49 -1.57
CA SER A 622 -16.87 2.67 -1.18
C SER A 622 -15.54 3.45 -1.18
N LEU A 623 -15.40 4.44 -2.06
CA LEU A 623 -14.19 5.26 -2.13
C LEU A 623 -13.96 6.13 -0.90
N ILE A 624 -15.00 6.48 -0.13
CA ILE A 624 -14.84 7.28 1.09
C ILE A 624 -14.15 6.45 2.19
N GLY A 625 -14.62 5.23 2.43
CA GLY A 625 -13.96 4.31 3.37
C GLY A 625 -12.54 3.95 2.92
N TYR A 626 -12.37 3.71 1.61
CA TYR A 626 -11.03 3.53 1.02
C TYR A 626 -10.13 4.75 1.29
N ASN A 627 -10.62 5.97 1.04
CA ASN A 627 -9.83 7.18 1.21
C ASN A 627 -9.46 7.44 2.68
N TYR A 628 -10.39 7.15 3.60
CA TYR A 628 -10.16 7.28 5.03
C TYR A 628 -9.09 6.31 5.52
N ASP A 629 -9.19 5.03 5.14
CA ASP A 629 -8.27 3.99 5.61
C ASP A 629 -6.87 4.08 4.99
N HIS A 630 -6.74 4.78 3.86
CA HIS A 630 -5.45 5.13 3.25
C HIS A 630 -4.93 6.51 3.71
N GLY A 631 -5.62 7.16 4.65
CA GLY A 631 -5.21 8.40 5.29
C GLY A 631 -5.47 9.69 4.49
N PHE A 632 -6.15 9.63 3.33
CA PHE A 632 -6.46 10.80 2.50
C PHE A 632 -7.45 11.76 3.14
N ILE A 633 -8.15 11.33 4.18
CA ILE A 633 -9.18 12.10 4.87
C ILE A 633 -8.70 12.36 6.30
N ASP A 634 -8.80 13.61 6.74
CA ASP A 634 -8.54 13.99 8.13
C ASP A 634 -9.65 13.47 9.06
N GLU A 635 -9.29 12.95 10.23
CA GLU A 635 -10.27 12.41 11.19
C GLU A 635 -11.34 13.44 11.59
N ASN A 636 -10.96 14.71 11.81
CA ASN A 636 -11.95 15.72 12.19
C ASN A 636 -12.91 16.02 11.03
N GLN A 637 -12.41 16.00 9.79
CA GLN A 637 -13.24 16.18 8.61
C GLN A 637 -14.18 14.98 8.40
N TYR A 638 -13.68 13.76 8.56
CA TYR A 638 -14.48 12.54 8.48
C TYR A 638 -15.62 12.58 9.51
N ARG A 639 -15.31 12.88 10.77
CA ARG A 639 -16.31 12.96 11.84
C ARG A 639 -17.29 14.11 11.64
N LEU A 640 -16.84 15.27 11.16
CA LEU A 640 -17.74 16.37 10.81
C LEU A 640 -18.79 15.93 9.78
N ALA A 641 -18.37 15.25 8.72
CA ALA A 641 -19.28 14.75 7.69
C ALA A 641 -20.22 13.68 8.25
N VAL A 642 -19.69 12.69 8.98
CA VAL A 642 -20.51 11.59 9.53
C VAL A 642 -21.53 12.10 10.55
N ASP A 643 -21.12 12.92 11.51
CA ASP A 643 -21.99 13.42 12.58
C ASP A 643 -23.07 14.38 12.06
N PHE A 644 -22.75 15.16 11.03
CA PHE A 644 -23.67 16.19 10.54
C PHE A 644 -24.58 15.70 9.40
N CYS A 645 -24.09 14.76 8.58
CA CYS A 645 -24.76 14.38 7.33
C CYS A 645 -25.32 12.95 7.34
N CYS A 646 -24.75 12.04 8.12
CA CYS A 646 -25.19 10.64 8.11
C CYS A 646 -26.32 10.37 9.12
N PRO A 647 -27.27 9.48 8.80
CA PRO A 647 -28.28 9.02 9.77
C PRO A 647 -27.62 8.37 10.99
N ASP A 648 -28.16 8.65 12.19
CA ASP A 648 -27.69 8.09 13.46
C ASP A 648 -26.18 8.30 13.74
N ASN A 649 -25.56 9.30 13.10
CA ASN A 649 -24.13 9.60 13.18
C ASN A 649 -23.24 8.40 12.81
N SER A 650 -23.67 7.60 11.83
CA SER A 650 -23.00 6.36 11.42
C SER A 650 -22.99 6.18 9.90
N THR A 651 -21.92 5.61 9.36
CA THR A 651 -21.77 5.31 7.94
C THR A 651 -22.65 4.16 7.47
N SER A 652 -23.18 3.30 8.35
CA SER A 652 -23.98 2.13 7.94
C SER A 652 -25.23 2.49 7.15
N GLY A 653 -25.80 3.67 7.36
CA GLY A 653 -26.98 4.18 6.65
C GLY A 653 -26.66 5.37 5.76
N CYS A 654 -25.39 5.73 5.62
CA CYS A 654 -24.98 6.94 4.94
C CYS A 654 -24.86 6.68 3.43
N ASP A 655 -25.50 7.55 2.66
CA ASP A 655 -25.37 7.54 1.21
C ASP A 655 -24.80 8.86 0.70
N PHE A 656 -23.48 8.90 0.66
CA PHE A 656 -22.74 10.05 0.21
C PHE A 656 -22.97 10.35 -1.27
N TYR A 657 -23.28 9.33 -2.09
CA TYR A 657 -23.65 9.54 -3.48
C TYR A 657 -24.94 10.36 -3.60
N GLU A 658 -26.00 10.01 -2.87
CA GLU A 658 -27.25 10.79 -2.88
C GLU A 658 -27.03 12.23 -2.37
N MET A 659 -26.19 12.41 -1.33
CA MET A 659 -25.80 13.75 -0.85
C MET A 659 -25.06 14.56 -1.92
N SER A 660 -24.23 13.91 -2.73
CA SER A 660 -23.50 14.56 -3.84
C SER A 660 -24.41 15.06 -4.97
N GLN A 661 -25.70 14.71 -4.95
CA GLN A 661 -26.67 15.19 -5.95
C GLN A 661 -27.40 16.47 -5.51
N ASP A 662 -27.31 16.89 -4.24
CA ASP A 662 -28.04 18.04 -3.68
C ASP A 662 -27.10 19.22 -3.35
N ASN A 663 -26.82 20.05 -4.36
CA ASN A 663 -25.83 21.13 -4.31
C ASN A 663 -26.16 22.33 -3.39
N GLU A 664 -27.28 22.30 -2.66
CA GLU A 664 -27.68 23.37 -1.74
C GLU A 664 -27.28 23.10 -0.28
N THR A 665 -26.60 21.99 0.01
CA THR A 665 -26.31 21.55 1.38
C THR A 665 -24.81 21.57 1.71
N ILE A 666 -24.47 21.72 3.00
CA ILE A 666 -23.10 21.48 3.47
C ILE A 666 -22.67 20.03 3.19
N CYS A 667 -23.60 19.09 3.27
CA CYS A 667 -23.37 17.67 3.02
C CYS A 667 -22.95 17.34 1.59
N TYR A 668 -23.36 18.15 0.61
CA TYR A 668 -22.84 18.04 -0.75
C TYR A 668 -21.34 18.35 -0.81
N ASN A 669 -20.90 19.45 -0.19
CA ASN A 669 -19.49 19.83 -0.20
C ASN A 669 -18.64 18.82 0.58
N GLU A 670 -19.11 18.38 1.75
CA GLU A 670 -18.40 17.38 2.54
C GLU A 670 -18.31 16.05 1.79
N SER A 671 -19.42 15.54 1.24
CA SER A 671 -19.43 14.30 0.44
C SER A 671 -18.43 14.38 -0.72
N LEU A 672 -18.42 15.49 -1.46
CA LEU A 672 -17.52 15.68 -2.60
C LEU A 672 -16.05 15.77 -2.17
N ALA A 673 -15.77 16.41 -1.03
CA ALA A 673 -14.43 16.50 -0.48
C ALA A 673 -13.90 15.12 -0.05
N LEU A 674 -14.71 14.32 0.64
CA LEU A 674 -14.32 12.96 1.04
C LEU A 674 -14.09 12.05 -0.17
N TYR A 675 -14.94 12.14 -1.19
CA TYR A 675 -14.80 11.35 -2.42
C TYR A 675 -13.53 11.71 -3.22
N ASN A 676 -13.24 13.00 -3.38
CA ASN A 676 -12.08 13.47 -4.16
C ASN A 676 -10.76 13.49 -3.37
N ALA A 677 -10.78 13.11 -2.09
CA ALA A 677 -9.64 13.24 -1.19
C ALA A 677 -8.33 12.66 -1.76
N ASN A 678 -8.37 11.53 -2.47
CA ASN A 678 -7.18 10.96 -3.12
C ASN A 678 -6.70 11.75 -4.34
N GLY A 679 -7.60 12.37 -5.10
CA GLY A 679 -7.31 13.11 -6.35
C GLY A 679 -6.55 14.41 -6.10
N ASP A 680 -6.70 14.99 -4.91
CA ASP A 680 -6.11 16.27 -4.52
C ASP A 680 -4.67 16.13 -3.97
N THR A 681 -4.07 14.93 -4.04
CA THR A 681 -2.78 14.61 -3.39
C THR A 681 -1.58 14.55 -4.33
N ASN A 682 -1.75 14.82 -5.63
CA ASN A 682 -0.77 14.57 -6.70
C ASN A 682 -0.30 13.10 -6.82
N LEU A 683 -1.00 12.17 -6.17
CA LEU A 683 -0.73 10.73 -6.26
C LEU A 683 -1.37 10.14 -7.51
N ASP A 684 -0.84 8.99 -7.94
CA ASP A 684 -1.43 8.21 -9.02
C ASP A 684 -2.64 7.44 -8.49
N PRO A 685 -3.88 7.79 -8.87
CA PRO A 685 -5.08 7.09 -8.39
C PRO A 685 -5.20 5.67 -8.94
N PHE A 686 -4.41 5.29 -9.95
CA PHE A 686 -4.41 3.95 -10.54
C PHE A 686 -3.43 3.00 -9.84
N PHE A 687 -2.36 3.53 -9.25
CA PHE A 687 -1.42 2.72 -8.47
C PHE A 687 -0.79 3.53 -7.35
N LEU A 688 -1.45 3.46 -6.18
CA LEU A 688 -1.16 4.32 -5.06
C LEU A 688 0.29 4.24 -4.58
N TYR A 689 0.92 3.06 -4.57
CA TYR A 689 2.21 2.84 -3.89
C TYR A 689 3.43 2.84 -4.81
N TYR A 690 3.25 3.11 -6.11
CA TYR A 690 4.36 3.20 -7.03
C TYR A 690 5.27 4.39 -6.68
N THR A 691 6.58 4.17 -6.64
CA THR A 691 7.58 5.25 -6.60
C THR A 691 8.67 4.89 -7.59
N CYS A 692 9.00 5.81 -8.49
CA CYS A 692 10.23 5.76 -9.25
C CYS A 692 11.13 6.94 -8.87
N ARG A 693 12.43 6.68 -8.75
CA ARG A 693 13.41 7.73 -8.51
C ARG A 693 13.89 8.29 -9.85
N LEU A 694 14.07 9.61 -9.92
CA LEU A 694 14.50 10.28 -11.14
C LEU A 694 15.94 9.94 -11.54
N ASP A 695 16.72 9.33 -10.64
CA ASP A 695 18.10 8.87 -10.85
C ASP A 695 18.23 7.39 -11.26
N GLU A 696 17.13 6.63 -11.32
CA GLU A 696 17.16 5.24 -11.79
C GLU A 696 17.06 5.14 -13.32
N PRO A 697 17.82 4.23 -13.98
CA PRO A 697 17.91 4.14 -15.43
C PRO A 697 16.64 3.69 -16.16
N ASP A 698 15.52 3.48 -15.46
CA ASP A 698 14.24 3.12 -16.08
C ASP A 698 13.06 3.69 -15.27
N PRO A 699 12.68 4.96 -15.47
CA PRO A 699 11.35 5.38 -15.08
C PRO A 699 10.36 4.68 -16.03
N VAL A 700 9.67 3.64 -15.55
CA VAL A 700 8.35 3.32 -16.10
C VAL A 700 7.50 4.54 -15.77
N VAL A 701 7.43 5.47 -16.71
CA VAL A 701 6.52 6.61 -16.64
C VAL A 701 5.14 6.00 -16.68
N SER A 702 4.47 5.93 -15.52
CA SER A 702 3.04 5.69 -15.48
C SER A 702 2.37 6.72 -16.38
N MET A 703 1.65 6.24 -17.40
CA MET A 703 0.91 7.06 -18.37
C MET A 703 -0.11 8.00 -17.70
N SER A 704 -0.45 7.75 -16.43
CA SER A 704 -1.44 8.51 -15.67
C SER A 704 -1.07 9.99 -15.49
N SER A 705 0.20 10.31 -15.24
CA SER A 705 0.61 11.70 -14.91
C SER A 705 0.50 12.66 -16.09
N ALA A 706 0.68 12.18 -17.33
CA ALA A 706 0.60 12.99 -18.54
C ALA A 706 -0.82 13.05 -19.12
N VAL A 707 -1.57 11.95 -19.05
CA VAL A 707 -2.95 11.89 -19.59
C VAL A 707 -3.93 12.65 -18.69
N LEU A 708 -3.83 12.53 -17.35
CA LEU A 708 -4.70 13.26 -16.43
C LEU A 708 -4.47 14.78 -16.48
N ARG A 709 -3.22 15.26 -16.49
CA ARG A 709 -2.93 16.71 -16.61
C ARG A 709 -3.47 17.32 -17.91
N THR A 710 -3.52 16.55 -18.98
CA THR A 710 -4.01 17.02 -20.29
C THR A 710 -5.54 16.92 -20.39
N HIS A 711 -6.16 15.94 -19.72
CA HIS A 711 -7.61 15.79 -19.66
C HIS A 711 -8.26 16.92 -18.84
N TYR A 712 -7.80 17.20 -17.62
CA TYR A 712 -8.36 18.28 -16.79
C TYR A 712 -8.21 19.68 -17.43
N LYS A 713 -7.14 19.93 -18.20
CA LYS A 713 -6.98 21.18 -18.96
C LYS A 713 -7.97 21.34 -20.13
N LYS A 714 -8.50 20.25 -20.69
CA LYS A 714 -9.43 20.28 -21.83
C LYS A 714 -10.90 20.35 -21.42
N VAL A 715 -11.25 19.93 -20.21
CA VAL A 715 -12.66 19.84 -19.75
C VAL A 715 -13.14 21.12 -19.03
N GLY A 716 -12.31 22.16 -18.93
CA GLY A 716 -12.78 23.50 -18.50
C GLY A 716 -13.16 23.61 -17.02
N TYR A 717 -12.64 22.74 -16.15
CA TYR A 717 -12.68 22.94 -14.70
C TYR A 717 -11.62 23.99 -14.30
N GLU A 718 -11.87 25.25 -14.65
CA GLU A 718 -11.34 26.38 -13.90
C GLU A 718 -12.32 26.67 -12.75
N GLN A 719 -12.22 25.96 -11.62
CA GLN A 719 -12.57 26.46 -10.28
C GLN A 719 -12.08 25.47 -9.21
N VAL A 720 -10.77 25.48 -8.96
CA VAL A 720 -10.28 25.35 -7.58
C VAL A 720 -9.38 26.55 -7.39
N THR A 721 -9.94 27.57 -6.73
CA THR A 721 -9.23 28.75 -6.30
C THR A 721 -8.19 28.32 -5.26
N VAL A 722 -7.01 27.94 -5.74
CA VAL A 722 -5.82 27.83 -4.90
C VAL A 722 -5.51 29.24 -4.41
N PHE A 723 -5.77 29.47 -3.13
CA PHE A 723 -5.32 30.67 -2.44
C PHE A 723 -3.79 30.71 -2.46
N LEU A 724 -3.25 31.59 -3.29
CA LEU A 724 -1.90 32.15 -3.16
C LEU A 724 -2.04 33.66 -2.90
N HIS A 725 -2.35 34.02 -1.66
CA HIS A 725 -1.69 35.06 -0.86
C HIS A 725 -2.32 35.23 0.51
#